data_AF-A0A532UVA7-F1
#
_entry.id   AF-A0A532UVA7-F1
#
_cell.length_a   1.000
_cell.length_b   1.000
_cell.length_c   1.000
_cell.angle_alpha   90.00
_cell.angle_beta   90.00
_cell.angle_gamma   90.00
#
_symmetry.space_group_name_H-M   'P 1'
#
loop_
_entity.id
_entity.type
_entity.pdbx_description
1 polymer ?
#
loop_
_entity_poly.entity_id
_entity_poly.type
_entity_poly.pdbx_seq_one_letter_code
_entity_poly.pdbx_strand_id
1 'polypeptide(L)'
;MEGVARKLKRRYFRKAIIYFLTCCLILNTSLPAVLALESGNIINSSGIIGTPTWGDHTIIDTDHGAIINWNNFNTSGTQSVGFNQYKSGILSSNSAVLNRITSGTVPTEFNGALNANGRVFIVNPAGIIFGAGSTINVTQLVASGLNMSNDAFNAVLDEHSGQMEFSGGNGKVTNSGSIRADSVYLVGSKVNNQGIIRAQNGLIVMAAGDHVFLAQDGSNVAVQLDADPGDTVPDVQNSSVINATGGTVVLAAGDTFSRAINNVGTISALGGTVTARAARIENNGIINVSSGTDGGNINITGIEEVVFDPDVPTGSAVAEAGPDGNGGTITIESEGTVTIGENARISAAGGSNSGDGGVVKITGEHFSITGGIDASPRNKDYEAGRLEIHAPTVNILDGAGTGALDTVYEQDFETLSDKGTGLAIYAEKDIVVSDILDGEIKGRFGNIELHATGAGSSVSFEDTSDTISTTLGDIIIEAGGAGIDIGNLQTAKDLSDIQPTPGQISLTTTNGGDITAENLIIKDGWGHAKINVDASGGLTVNGDVVVGRDSAILNVPLTSEAQAIISLSAGNDVVLHGDVRADAQGAHEGAEGGVSKAYIAITSGTNDMLTGDVTINGDLVATAAATDQGTSEATIEIDAWGLVHWGPEAADPVAEADAWTVRVESKESAIETNEDGDVAQIIVNEQGNVAGLTGLPDLVETQMDNPVEGNVLTNDIDPEGEALTATLVDGPLYAKSFTLDDDGSYSYTPQAGYVGTDSFTYTASAGGETTVPVLVTITITNDLPTAINDMTLATINTATIINVLANDIDPDKDPLKVKSFFYEGAGTLVLNANGTFTYTPAKGFVGQETFTYRATDGQIGDYVIQAKVTVRVGQRPVPSEFYMPAGPGPDKTEIRVSGCPALMKWAAKELGVDRKRLEVWSVNGLASARGIQPCDACSGLQTAAAILSDPDGTHIAALAQVINEFAASTAPMSEELASYIANRVARDFKARKDYMLAGEYFGALADYVTILNRQMGFSVEESVQMTTEKYVVPLVESGNEGVASYMAVRLDALSVFLTVLTLNQVN
;
A
#
# COMPACT_ATOMS: atom_id res chain seq x y z
N MET A 1 -54.64 -9.58 -31.21
CA MET A 1 -53.71 -10.04 -32.26
C MET A 1 -54.17 -9.72 -33.69
N GLU A 2 -55.45 -9.88 -34.05
CA GLU A 2 -55.97 -9.58 -35.40
C GLU A 2 -55.80 -8.12 -35.87
N GLY A 3 -55.68 -7.16 -34.96
CA GLY A 3 -55.38 -5.76 -35.27
C GLY A 3 -53.91 -5.50 -35.64
N VAL A 4 -52.98 -6.24 -35.03
CA VAL A 4 -51.52 -6.09 -35.24
C VAL A 4 -51.09 -6.78 -36.54
N ALA A 5 -51.74 -7.90 -36.88
CA ALA A 5 -51.50 -8.64 -38.13
C ALA A 5 -51.79 -7.83 -39.40
N ARG A 6 -52.66 -6.81 -39.34
CA ARG A 6 -53.06 -6.00 -40.50
C ARG A 6 -52.05 -4.91 -40.92
N LYS A 7 -51.10 -4.52 -40.06
CA LYS A 7 -50.21 -3.36 -40.30
C LYS A 7 -48.74 -3.67 -40.57
N LEU A 8 -48.28 -4.91 -40.42
CA LEU A 8 -46.85 -5.26 -40.59
C LEU A 8 -46.60 -5.97 -41.93
N LYS A 9 -46.00 -5.25 -42.89
CA LYS A 9 -45.49 -5.84 -44.15
C LYS A 9 -44.37 -6.83 -43.85
N ARG A 10 -44.36 -7.94 -44.62
CA ARG A 10 -43.65 -9.23 -44.48
C ARG A 10 -42.17 -9.25 -44.01
N ARG A 11 -41.46 -8.13 -43.85
CA ARG A 11 -40.05 -8.11 -43.41
C ARG A 11 -39.84 -8.05 -41.90
N TYR A 12 -40.83 -7.59 -41.12
CA TYR A 12 -40.71 -7.45 -39.66
C TYR A 12 -41.52 -8.48 -38.86
N PHE A 13 -42.31 -9.32 -39.53
CA PHE A 13 -43.17 -10.31 -38.87
C PHE A 13 -42.39 -11.40 -38.12
N ARG A 14 -41.22 -11.82 -38.67
CA ARG A 14 -40.33 -12.77 -37.98
C ARG A 14 -39.66 -12.16 -36.75
N LYS A 15 -39.21 -10.91 -36.81
CA LYS A 15 -38.61 -10.22 -35.65
C LYS A 15 -39.65 -9.94 -34.56
N ALA A 16 -40.88 -9.57 -34.92
CA ALA A 16 -41.95 -9.36 -33.95
C ALA A 16 -42.39 -10.67 -33.28
N ILE A 17 -42.46 -11.79 -34.01
CA ILE A 17 -42.75 -13.11 -33.41
C ILE A 17 -41.59 -13.57 -32.54
N ILE A 18 -40.34 -13.34 -32.93
CA ILE A 18 -39.18 -13.63 -32.07
C ILE A 18 -39.25 -12.77 -30.81
N TYR A 19 -39.40 -11.45 -30.90
CA TYR A 19 -39.56 -10.60 -29.72
C TYR A 19 -40.75 -10.99 -28.86
N PHE A 20 -41.87 -11.41 -29.45
CA PHE A 20 -43.05 -11.83 -28.70
C PHE A 20 -42.87 -13.22 -28.08
N LEU A 21 -42.20 -14.16 -28.75
CA LEU A 21 -41.84 -15.47 -28.20
C LEU A 21 -40.72 -15.36 -27.16
N THR A 22 -39.78 -14.43 -27.33
CA THR A 22 -38.73 -14.09 -26.35
C THR A 22 -39.35 -13.37 -25.17
N CYS A 23 -40.32 -12.47 -25.37
CA CYS A 23 -41.08 -11.85 -24.29
C CYS A 23 -41.98 -12.88 -23.58
N CYS A 24 -42.62 -13.82 -24.30
CA CYS A 24 -43.35 -14.93 -23.69
C CYS A 24 -42.42 -15.98 -23.06
N LEU A 25 -41.18 -16.16 -23.51
CA LEU A 25 -40.19 -17.01 -22.84
C LEU A 25 -39.69 -16.33 -21.58
N ILE A 26 -39.39 -15.03 -21.63
CA ILE A 26 -38.97 -14.21 -20.48
C ILE A 26 -40.10 -14.11 -19.44
N LEU A 27 -41.35 -13.97 -19.88
CA LEU A 27 -42.53 -13.96 -19.01
C LEU A 27 -42.95 -15.37 -18.54
N ASN A 28 -42.58 -16.45 -19.24
CA ASN A 28 -42.79 -17.83 -18.78
C ASN A 28 -41.66 -18.33 -17.87
N THR A 29 -40.45 -17.75 -17.92
CA THR A 29 -39.36 -18.06 -16.98
C THR A 29 -39.49 -17.34 -15.64
N SER A 30 -40.46 -16.42 -15.50
CA SER A 30 -40.75 -15.70 -14.26
C SER A 30 -42.05 -16.15 -13.57
N LEU A 31 -42.56 -17.35 -13.87
CA LEU A 31 -43.66 -17.95 -13.12
C LEU A 31 -43.20 -19.24 -12.43
N PRO A 32 -42.59 -19.19 -11.23
CA PRO A 32 -42.83 -20.24 -10.27
C PRO A 32 -44.21 -19.97 -9.66
N ALA A 33 -45.27 -20.21 -10.43
CA ALA A 33 -46.54 -20.59 -9.82
C ALA A 33 -46.47 -22.09 -9.55
N VAL A 34 -45.50 -22.52 -8.74
CA VAL A 34 -45.65 -23.77 -8.02
C VAL A 34 -46.78 -23.50 -7.05
N LEU A 35 -47.87 -24.24 -7.20
CA LEU A 35 -48.98 -24.21 -6.27
C LEU A 35 -48.38 -24.46 -4.87
N ALA A 36 -48.28 -23.40 -4.05
CA ALA A 36 -47.90 -23.55 -2.66
C ALA A 36 -48.88 -24.55 -2.03
N LEU A 37 -48.39 -25.75 -1.72
CA LEU A 37 -49.14 -26.70 -0.90
C LEU A 37 -49.46 -26.00 0.43
N GLU A 38 -50.70 -26.13 0.89
CA GLU A 38 -51.12 -25.62 2.19
C GLU A 38 -50.11 -26.03 3.27
N SER A 39 -49.93 -25.19 4.30
CA SER A 39 -49.07 -25.51 5.43
C SER A 39 -49.35 -26.94 5.91
N GLY A 40 -48.34 -27.81 5.81
CA GLY A 40 -48.47 -29.24 6.08
C GLY A 40 -48.22 -29.52 7.55
N ASN A 41 -48.94 -30.52 8.11
CA ASN A 41 -48.96 -30.88 9.53
C ASN A 41 -47.61 -30.73 10.26
N ILE A 42 -47.66 -30.11 11.44
CA ILE A 42 -46.59 -30.13 12.44
C ILE A 42 -46.17 -31.58 12.68
N ILE A 43 -44.89 -31.90 12.46
CA ILE A 43 -44.32 -33.23 12.68
C ILE A 43 -44.26 -33.49 14.19
N ASN A 44 -43.68 -32.54 14.91
CA ASN A 44 -43.66 -32.49 16.37
C ASN A 44 -43.41 -31.04 16.81
N SER A 45 -43.78 -30.73 18.05
CA SER A 45 -43.57 -29.41 18.63
C SER A 45 -43.37 -29.49 20.14
N SER A 46 -42.70 -28.48 20.69
CA SER A 46 -42.64 -28.17 22.11
C SER A 46 -43.06 -26.72 22.33
N GLY A 47 -43.88 -26.47 23.34
CA GLY A 47 -44.29 -25.10 23.71
C GLY A 47 -45.46 -24.51 22.92
N ILE A 48 -46.24 -25.30 22.18
CA ILE A 48 -47.55 -24.84 21.67
C ILE A 48 -48.56 -24.88 22.80
N ILE A 49 -49.30 -23.78 22.97
CA ILE A 49 -50.37 -23.61 23.95
C ILE A 49 -51.70 -23.86 23.25
N GLY A 50 -52.54 -24.73 23.80
CA GLY A 50 -53.85 -25.01 23.23
C GLY A 50 -53.81 -25.69 21.85
N THR A 51 -54.88 -25.53 21.08
CA THR A 51 -55.03 -26.12 19.74
C THR A 51 -54.90 -25.05 18.67
N PRO A 52 -53.96 -25.18 17.71
CA PRO A 52 -53.85 -24.25 16.58
C PRO A 52 -55.15 -24.13 15.80
N THR A 53 -55.45 -22.93 15.30
CA THR A 53 -56.51 -22.75 14.28
C THR A 53 -55.94 -23.05 12.91
N TRP A 54 -56.67 -23.80 12.08
CA TRP A 54 -56.25 -24.17 10.73
C TRP A 54 -57.19 -23.57 9.67
N GLY A 55 -56.65 -23.26 8.48
CA GLY A 55 -57.38 -22.69 7.35
C GLY A 55 -56.67 -21.47 6.78
N ASP A 56 -57.42 -20.58 6.10
CA ASP A 56 -56.87 -19.35 5.51
C ASP A 56 -56.24 -18.40 6.53
N HIS A 57 -56.61 -18.53 7.80
CA HIS A 57 -56.01 -17.80 8.92
C HIS A 57 -55.60 -18.80 10.00
N THR A 58 -54.32 -19.17 9.97
CA THR A 58 -53.72 -20.08 10.96
C THR A 58 -53.20 -19.26 12.13
N ILE A 59 -53.60 -19.58 13.36
CA ILE A 59 -53.13 -18.92 14.59
C ILE A 59 -52.57 -19.99 15.52
N ILE A 60 -51.37 -19.74 16.04
CA ILE A 60 -50.63 -20.65 16.91
C ILE A 60 -50.25 -19.87 18.17
N ASP A 61 -50.77 -20.30 19.32
CA ASP A 61 -50.35 -19.77 20.61
C ASP A 61 -49.10 -20.52 21.09
N THR A 62 -48.05 -19.82 21.51
CA THR A 62 -46.77 -20.43 21.89
C THR A 62 -46.18 -19.83 23.17
N ASP A 63 -45.57 -20.68 24.01
CA ASP A 63 -44.70 -20.26 25.11
C ASP A 63 -43.33 -19.79 24.59
N HIS A 64 -42.62 -19.01 25.40
CA HIS A 64 -41.27 -18.53 25.12
C HIS A 64 -40.30 -19.70 24.93
N GLY A 65 -39.59 -19.74 23.80
CA GLY A 65 -38.68 -20.82 23.45
C GLY A 65 -39.36 -22.02 22.77
N ALA A 66 -40.58 -21.85 22.25
CA ALA A 66 -41.25 -22.93 21.51
C ALA A 66 -40.46 -23.35 20.27
N ILE A 67 -40.44 -24.66 20.00
CA ILE A 67 -39.78 -25.26 18.83
C ILE A 67 -40.83 -26.08 18.07
N ILE A 68 -41.02 -25.79 16.79
CA ILE A 68 -42.01 -26.42 15.93
C ILE A 68 -41.29 -26.99 14.72
N ASN A 69 -41.33 -28.32 14.56
CA ASN A 69 -40.78 -29.00 13.40
C ASN A 69 -41.89 -29.24 12.38
N TRP A 70 -41.71 -28.72 11.17
CA TRP A 70 -42.67 -28.73 10.09
C TRP A 70 -42.27 -29.70 8.99
N ASN A 71 -43.27 -30.31 8.35
CA ASN A 71 -43.07 -31.01 7.08
C ASN A 71 -42.91 -29.99 5.94
N ASN A 72 -43.81 -29.00 5.91
CA ASN A 72 -43.77 -27.86 5.01
C ASN A 72 -44.39 -26.63 5.68
N PHE A 73 -43.84 -25.44 5.46
CA PHE A 73 -44.27 -24.20 6.13
C PHE A 73 -44.53 -23.06 5.13
N ASN A 74 -45.44 -23.28 4.19
CA ASN A 74 -45.73 -22.33 3.10
C ASN A 74 -47.02 -21.54 3.35
N THR A 75 -47.13 -20.38 2.69
CA THR A 75 -48.39 -19.63 2.58
C THR A 75 -48.69 -19.28 1.12
N SER A 76 -49.96 -19.35 0.73
CA SER A 76 -50.45 -18.83 -0.56
C SER A 76 -51.03 -17.42 -0.43
N GLY A 77 -51.33 -16.76 -1.55
CA GLY A 77 -51.62 -15.32 -1.62
C GLY A 77 -52.70 -14.76 -0.68
N THR A 78 -53.70 -15.55 -0.29
CA THR A 78 -54.77 -15.11 0.64
C THR A 78 -54.60 -15.66 2.05
N GLN A 79 -53.60 -16.52 2.28
CA GLN A 79 -53.41 -17.18 3.56
C GLN A 79 -52.60 -16.31 4.52
N SER A 80 -52.85 -16.48 5.80
CA SER A 80 -52.08 -15.86 6.87
C SER A 80 -51.72 -16.86 7.96
N VAL A 81 -50.51 -16.72 8.51
CA VAL A 81 -50.06 -17.42 9.70
C VAL A 81 -49.75 -16.41 10.79
N GLY A 82 -50.27 -16.63 11.98
CA GLY A 82 -50.15 -15.78 13.16
C GLY A 82 -49.54 -16.54 14.33
N PHE A 83 -48.59 -15.92 15.03
CA PHE A 83 -48.08 -16.42 16.32
C PHE A 83 -48.46 -15.46 17.45
N ASN A 84 -49.19 -15.98 18.43
CA ASN A 84 -49.45 -15.31 19.69
C ASN A 84 -48.45 -15.86 20.72
N GLN A 85 -47.42 -15.08 21.01
CA GLN A 85 -46.26 -15.52 21.78
C GLN A 85 -46.29 -14.99 23.19
N TYR A 86 -46.23 -15.90 24.17
CA TYR A 86 -46.31 -15.62 25.59
C TYR A 86 -44.94 -15.76 26.25
N LYS A 87 -44.61 -14.86 27.19
CA LYS A 87 -43.49 -15.01 28.13
C LYS A 87 -44.06 -14.87 29.54
N SER A 88 -43.84 -15.89 30.38
CA SER A 88 -44.45 -15.97 31.72
C SER A 88 -45.98 -15.81 31.72
N GLY A 89 -46.66 -16.36 30.70
CA GLY A 89 -48.12 -16.34 30.57
C GLY A 89 -48.73 -15.04 30.05
N ILE A 90 -47.93 -14.06 29.63
CA ILE A 90 -48.39 -12.77 29.08
C ILE A 90 -47.85 -12.60 27.66
N LEU A 91 -48.65 -12.04 26.75
CA LEU A 91 -48.20 -11.68 25.40
C LEU A 91 -46.98 -10.75 25.49
N SER A 92 -45.88 -11.13 24.85
CA SER A 92 -44.61 -10.41 24.99
C SER A 92 -43.84 -10.38 23.68
N SER A 93 -43.30 -9.21 23.34
CA SER A 93 -42.39 -9.02 22.20
C SER A 93 -41.03 -9.69 22.36
N ASN A 94 -40.67 -10.02 23.60
CA ASN A 94 -39.42 -10.70 23.92
C ASN A 94 -39.54 -12.24 23.82
N SER A 95 -40.75 -12.75 23.59
CA SER A 95 -40.98 -14.18 23.36
C SER A 95 -40.48 -14.60 21.98
N ALA A 96 -39.99 -15.83 21.83
CA ALA A 96 -39.43 -16.35 20.59
C ALA A 96 -39.95 -17.75 20.25
N VAL A 97 -40.08 -18.03 18.94
CA VAL A 97 -40.45 -19.34 18.39
C VAL A 97 -39.50 -19.75 17.28
N LEU A 98 -39.05 -21.02 17.30
CA LEU A 98 -38.26 -21.64 16.25
C LEU A 98 -39.12 -22.55 15.37
N ASN A 99 -39.20 -22.22 14.08
CA ASN A 99 -39.86 -23.01 13.06
C ASN A 99 -38.78 -23.68 12.20
N ARG A 100 -38.63 -25.00 12.34
CA ARG A 100 -37.63 -25.79 11.59
C ARG A 100 -38.32 -26.69 10.58
N ILE A 101 -37.84 -26.66 9.34
CA ILE A 101 -38.32 -27.52 8.26
C ILE A 101 -37.32 -28.67 8.10
N THR A 102 -37.75 -29.91 8.35
CA THR A 102 -36.84 -31.07 8.45
C THR A 102 -36.95 -32.06 7.30
N SER A 103 -37.96 -31.91 6.43
CA SER A 103 -38.33 -32.94 5.44
C SER A 103 -38.28 -32.49 3.97
N GLY A 104 -37.95 -31.21 3.71
CA GLY A 104 -38.04 -30.61 2.39
C GLY A 104 -36.73 -30.66 1.60
N THR A 105 -36.77 -31.16 0.37
CA THR A 105 -35.79 -30.83 -0.68
C THR A 105 -36.16 -29.53 -1.41
N VAL A 106 -37.20 -28.83 -0.94
CA VAL A 106 -37.77 -27.65 -1.60
C VAL A 106 -37.73 -26.45 -0.65
N PRO A 107 -37.50 -25.25 -1.18
CA PRO A 107 -37.56 -24.02 -0.39
C PRO A 107 -38.92 -23.81 0.27
N THR A 108 -38.91 -23.09 1.38
CA THR A 108 -40.13 -22.54 1.99
C THR A 108 -40.60 -21.35 1.16
N GLU A 109 -41.87 -21.33 0.76
CA GLU A 109 -42.45 -20.25 -0.04
C GLU A 109 -43.57 -19.53 0.73
N PHE A 110 -43.35 -18.25 1.02
CA PHE A 110 -44.36 -17.35 1.56
C PHE A 110 -44.90 -16.46 0.44
N ASN A 111 -46.19 -16.56 0.15
CA ASN A 111 -46.91 -15.64 -0.74
C ASN A 111 -48.04 -14.89 -0.04
N GLY A 112 -48.35 -15.24 1.21
CA GLY A 112 -49.35 -14.59 2.07
C GLY A 112 -48.73 -13.87 3.27
N ALA A 113 -49.51 -13.66 4.34
CA ALA A 113 -49.08 -12.89 5.51
C ALA A 113 -48.47 -13.76 6.62
N LEU A 114 -47.42 -13.27 7.28
CA LEU A 114 -46.88 -13.82 8.53
C LEU A 114 -46.88 -12.73 9.60
N ASN A 115 -47.61 -12.94 10.69
CA ASN A 115 -47.73 -11.97 11.77
C ASN A 115 -47.33 -12.58 13.11
N ALA A 116 -46.59 -11.85 13.94
CA ALA A 116 -46.29 -12.27 15.31
C ALA A 116 -46.10 -11.06 16.21
N ASN A 117 -46.43 -11.20 17.49
CA ASN A 117 -46.17 -10.15 18.48
C ASN A 117 -44.73 -10.18 19.03
N GLY A 118 -43.91 -11.17 18.68
CA GLY A 118 -42.53 -11.34 19.16
C GLY A 118 -41.57 -11.83 18.06
N ARG A 119 -40.55 -12.60 18.44
CA ARG A 119 -39.45 -13.04 17.58
C ARG A 119 -39.78 -14.35 16.87
N VAL A 120 -39.53 -14.43 15.56
CA VAL A 120 -39.80 -15.61 14.74
C VAL A 120 -38.54 -16.06 14.01
N PHE A 121 -38.12 -17.30 14.31
CA PHE A 121 -37.03 -17.97 13.63
C PHE A 121 -37.60 -18.98 12.63
N ILE A 122 -37.09 -18.96 11.40
CA ILE A 122 -37.46 -19.87 10.31
C ILE A 122 -36.17 -20.46 9.76
N VAL A 123 -36.05 -21.79 9.82
CA VAL A 123 -34.84 -22.52 9.42
C VAL A 123 -35.22 -23.58 8.41
N ASN A 124 -34.75 -23.42 7.17
CA ASN A 124 -34.93 -24.40 6.10
C ASN A 124 -33.64 -24.54 5.26
N PRO A 125 -32.89 -25.64 5.40
CA PRO A 125 -31.69 -25.93 4.62
C PRO A 125 -31.88 -25.95 3.09
N ALA A 126 -33.11 -26.11 2.60
CA ALA A 126 -33.44 -26.06 1.18
C ALA A 126 -33.70 -24.62 0.66
N GLY A 127 -33.77 -23.63 1.55
CA GLY A 127 -33.96 -22.21 1.23
C GLY A 127 -35.30 -21.63 1.65
N ILE A 128 -35.42 -20.30 1.55
CA ILE A 128 -36.61 -19.52 1.92
C ILE A 128 -36.87 -18.46 0.86
N ILE A 129 -38.12 -18.34 0.43
CA ILE A 129 -38.57 -17.38 -0.58
C ILE A 129 -39.78 -16.61 -0.01
N PHE A 130 -39.61 -15.32 0.20
CA PHE A 130 -40.71 -14.39 0.43
C PHE A 130 -41.14 -13.79 -0.91
N GLY A 131 -42.19 -14.34 -1.51
CA GLY A 131 -42.71 -13.89 -2.82
C GLY A 131 -43.30 -12.48 -2.77
N ALA A 132 -43.54 -11.89 -3.94
CA ALA A 132 -43.95 -10.49 -4.08
C ALA A 132 -45.28 -10.11 -3.38
N GLY A 133 -46.16 -11.09 -3.13
CA GLY A 133 -47.41 -10.89 -2.40
C GLY A 133 -47.28 -10.99 -0.88
N SER A 134 -46.11 -11.40 -0.36
CA SER A 134 -45.93 -11.67 1.07
C SER A 134 -45.81 -10.41 1.91
N THR A 135 -46.41 -10.46 3.10
CA THR A 135 -46.30 -9.39 4.11
C THR A 135 -45.90 -9.99 5.46
N ILE A 136 -44.74 -9.60 5.98
CA ILE A 136 -44.20 -10.10 7.24
C ILE A 136 -44.21 -8.96 8.26
N ASN A 137 -44.93 -9.13 9.37
CA ASN A 137 -44.98 -8.17 10.48
C ASN A 137 -44.67 -8.89 11.81
N VAL A 138 -43.46 -8.72 12.32
CA VAL A 138 -42.97 -9.39 13.54
C VAL A 138 -42.10 -8.44 14.36
N THR A 139 -41.77 -8.75 15.61
CA THR A 139 -40.77 -7.96 16.36
C THR A 139 -39.36 -8.23 15.82
N GLN A 140 -39.03 -9.49 15.60
CA GLN A 140 -37.75 -9.88 14.98
C GLN A 140 -38.00 -11.03 14.01
N LEU A 141 -37.40 -10.96 12.82
CA LEU A 141 -37.38 -12.04 11.86
C LEU A 141 -35.96 -12.60 11.77
N VAL A 142 -35.81 -13.91 11.94
CA VAL A 142 -34.58 -14.64 11.60
C VAL A 142 -34.94 -15.71 10.58
N ALA A 143 -34.57 -15.50 9.32
CA ALA A 143 -34.82 -16.43 8.23
C ALA A 143 -33.49 -17.00 7.74
N SER A 144 -33.27 -18.29 7.97
CA SER A 144 -32.02 -18.98 7.63
C SER A 144 -32.21 -20.13 6.65
N GLY A 145 -31.43 -20.08 5.57
CA GLY A 145 -31.17 -21.19 4.64
C GLY A 145 -30.12 -22.18 5.15
N LEU A 146 -29.52 -21.92 6.31
CA LEU A 146 -28.61 -22.80 7.04
C LEU A 146 -29.31 -23.36 8.29
N ASN A 147 -28.83 -24.45 8.86
CA ASN A 147 -29.40 -25.01 10.08
C ASN A 147 -28.99 -24.22 11.34
N MET A 148 -29.83 -24.31 12.36
CA MET A 148 -29.55 -23.85 13.72
C MET A 148 -29.91 -24.99 14.70
N SER A 149 -29.01 -25.27 15.63
CA SER A 149 -29.23 -26.29 16.68
C SER A 149 -30.22 -25.80 17.74
N ASN A 150 -30.80 -26.72 18.52
CA ASN A 150 -31.66 -26.32 19.64
C ASN A 150 -30.86 -25.56 20.71
N ASP A 151 -29.60 -25.94 20.92
CA ASP A 151 -28.74 -25.30 21.92
C ASP A 151 -28.38 -23.86 21.52
N ALA A 152 -28.08 -23.64 20.23
CA ALA A 152 -27.85 -22.30 19.68
C ALA A 152 -29.12 -21.43 19.79
N PHE A 153 -30.30 -21.98 19.51
CA PHE A 153 -31.56 -21.26 19.69
C PHE A 153 -31.82 -20.92 21.16
N ASN A 154 -31.62 -21.88 22.08
CA ASN A 154 -31.83 -21.67 23.50
C ASN A 154 -30.87 -20.62 24.08
N ALA A 155 -29.64 -20.53 23.56
CA ALA A 155 -28.64 -19.55 23.98
C ALA A 155 -29.06 -18.09 23.70
N VAL A 156 -29.95 -17.86 22.73
CA VAL A 156 -30.37 -16.50 22.31
C VAL A 156 -31.74 -16.07 22.88
N LEU A 157 -32.32 -16.86 23.79
CA LEU A 157 -33.66 -16.61 24.32
C LEU A 157 -33.73 -15.53 25.41
N ASP A 158 -32.81 -15.51 26.37
CA ASP A 158 -32.94 -14.71 27.60
C ASP A 158 -31.83 -13.70 27.85
N GLU A 159 -30.61 -13.93 27.35
CA GLU A 159 -29.51 -12.98 27.42
C GLU A 159 -29.21 -12.48 26.00
N HIS A 160 -29.28 -11.16 25.79
CA HIS A 160 -28.91 -10.54 24.51
C HIS A 160 -27.40 -10.67 24.19
N SER A 161 -26.65 -11.46 24.98
CA SER A 161 -25.22 -11.76 24.85
C SER A 161 -24.94 -13.05 24.06
N GLY A 162 -25.93 -13.92 23.85
CA GLY A 162 -25.74 -15.15 23.10
C GLY A 162 -25.55 -14.89 21.59
N GLN A 163 -24.53 -15.50 21.00
CA GLN A 163 -24.27 -15.45 19.55
C GLN A 163 -25.19 -16.44 18.81
N MET A 164 -25.80 -16.00 17.72
CA MET A 164 -26.54 -16.89 16.82
C MET A 164 -25.53 -17.62 15.92
N GLU A 165 -25.58 -18.95 15.98
CA GLU A 165 -24.76 -19.82 15.14
C GLU A 165 -25.63 -20.54 14.12
N PHE A 166 -25.24 -20.43 12.85
CA PHE A 166 -25.85 -21.14 11.74
C PHE A 166 -24.79 -21.93 10.97
N SER A 167 -25.07 -23.21 10.74
CA SER A 167 -24.16 -24.08 10.00
C SER A 167 -24.89 -25.22 9.34
N GLY A 168 -24.37 -25.67 8.20
CA GLY A 168 -24.90 -26.80 7.45
C GLY A 168 -26.19 -26.51 6.68
N GLY A 169 -26.26 -27.00 5.44
CA GLY A 169 -27.28 -26.64 4.47
C GLY A 169 -26.73 -25.70 3.40
N ASN A 170 -27.45 -25.51 2.31
CA ASN A 170 -27.04 -24.66 1.19
C ASN A 170 -28.19 -23.82 0.65
N GLY A 171 -29.20 -23.56 1.50
CA GLY A 171 -30.41 -22.87 1.13
C GLY A 171 -30.17 -21.39 0.83
N LYS A 172 -30.74 -20.90 -0.27
CA LYS A 172 -30.81 -19.49 -0.59
C LYS A 172 -31.97 -18.82 0.13
N VAL A 173 -31.78 -17.59 0.61
CA VAL A 173 -32.86 -16.73 1.12
C VAL A 173 -33.15 -15.62 0.11
N THR A 174 -34.40 -15.48 -0.32
CA THR A 174 -34.82 -14.43 -1.25
C THR A 174 -36.03 -13.69 -0.71
N ASN A 175 -35.96 -12.35 -0.69
CA ASN A 175 -37.09 -11.49 -0.39
C ASN A 175 -37.51 -10.69 -1.63
N SER A 176 -38.74 -10.89 -2.10
CA SER A 176 -39.40 -10.05 -3.10
C SER A 176 -40.65 -9.35 -2.52
N GLY A 177 -41.02 -9.64 -1.27
CA GLY A 177 -42.20 -9.11 -0.58
C GLY A 177 -41.90 -7.92 0.32
N SER A 178 -42.73 -7.70 1.34
CA SER A 178 -42.55 -6.65 2.35
C SER A 178 -42.29 -7.25 3.74
N ILE A 179 -41.13 -6.93 4.31
CA ILE A 179 -40.74 -7.31 5.67
C ILE A 179 -40.73 -6.05 6.54
N ARG A 180 -41.46 -6.09 7.65
CA ARG A 180 -41.47 -5.05 8.70
C ARG A 180 -41.21 -5.70 10.06
N ALA A 181 -40.08 -5.35 10.67
CA ALA A 181 -39.72 -5.82 12.00
C ALA A 181 -38.76 -4.85 12.71
N ASP A 182 -38.61 -4.95 14.04
CA ASP A 182 -37.59 -4.17 14.76
C ASP A 182 -36.18 -4.72 14.46
N SER A 183 -36.03 -6.00 14.11
CA SER A 183 -34.78 -6.50 13.54
C SER A 183 -35.01 -7.64 12.54
N VAL A 184 -34.17 -7.72 11.51
CA VAL A 184 -34.28 -8.70 10.43
C VAL A 184 -32.92 -9.33 10.17
N TYR A 185 -32.87 -10.67 10.17
CA TYR A 185 -31.69 -11.44 9.85
C TYR A 185 -32.02 -12.39 8.71
N LEU A 186 -31.37 -12.21 7.57
CA LEU A 186 -31.46 -13.10 6.43
C LEU A 186 -30.11 -13.80 6.27
N VAL A 187 -30.09 -15.11 6.47
CA VAL A 187 -28.86 -15.92 6.49
C VAL A 187 -28.99 -17.07 5.50
N GLY A 188 -27.98 -17.36 4.70
CA GLY A 188 -28.04 -18.50 3.77
C GLY A 188 -26.75 -18.73 3.01
N SER A 189 -26.77 -19.64 2.04
CA SER A 189 -25.66 -19.77 1.08
C SER A 189 -25.60 -18.57 0.13
N LYS A 190 -26.76 -17.98 -0.16
CA LYS A 190 -26.96 -16.71 -0.86
C LYS A 190 -28.16 -15.98 -0.27
N VAL A 191 -28.13 -14.66 -0.28
CA VAL A 191 -29.17 -13.78 0.23
C VAL A 191 -29.48 -12.71 -0.81
N ASN A 192 -30.73 -12.61 -1.24
CA ASN A 192 -31.15 -11.67 -2.27
C ASN A 192 -32.38 -10.86 -1.83
N ASN A 193 -32.26 -9.54 -1.75
CA ASN A 193 -33.37 -8.63 -1.52
C ASN A 193 -33.77 -7.88 -2.80
N GLN A 194 -34.96 -8.21 -3.30
CA GLN A 194 -35.68 -7.54 -4.38
C GLN A 194 -36.95 -6.84 -3.88
N GLY A 195 -37.31 -7.03 -2.62
CA GLY A 195 -38.48 -6.48 -1.94
C GLY A 195 -38.13 -5.31 -1.02
N ILE A 196 -39.02 -5.02 -0.09
CA ILE A 196 -38.84 -3.96 0.91
C ILE A 196 -38.55 -4.58 2.26
N ILE A 197 -37.48 -4.13 2.92
CA ILE A 197 -37.18 -4.44 4.33
C ILE A 197 -37.21 -3.15 5.12
N ARG A 198 -38.00 -3.11 6.20
CA ARG A 198 -38.11 -1.95 7.11
C ARG A 198 -37.90 -2.35 8.55
N ALA A 199 -36.97 -1.68 9.21
CA ALA A 199 -36.75 -1.70 10.63
C ALA A 199 -36.72 -0.28 11.22
N GLN A 200 -37.39 -0.05 12.34
CA GLN A 200 -37.42 1.24 13.02
C GLN A 200 -36.50 1.15 14.24
N ASN A 201 -35.44 1.97 14.31
CA ASN A 201 -34.40 1.91 15.35
C ASN A 201 -33.79 0.50 15.50
N GLY A 202 -33.66 -0.19 14.38
CA GLY A 202 -33.51 -1.63 14.33
C GLY A 202 -32.26 -2.10 13.60
N LEU A 203 -32.04 -3.42 13.61
CA LEU A 203 -30.90 -4.05 12.97
C LEU A 203 -31.35 -4.88 11.76
N ILE A 204 -30.70 -4.70 10.61
CA ILE A 204 -30.90 -5.53 9.42
C ILE A 204 -29.58 -6.21 9.07
N VAL A 205 -29.54 -7.53 9.09
CA VAL A 205 -28.37 -8.32 8.70
C VAL A 205 -28.70 -9.19 7.49
N MET A 206 -27.85 -9.14 6.47
CA MET A 206 -27.84 -10.09 5.36
C MET A 206 -26.48 -10.76 5.31
N ALA A 207 -26.43 -12.05 5.65
CA ALA A 207 -25.18 -12.81 5.76
C ALA A 207 -25.21 -14.05 4.87
N ALA A 208 -24.19 -14.24 4.03
CA ALA A 208 -24.11 -15.35 3.09
C ALA A 208 -22.81 -16.16 3.22
N GLY A 209 -22.91 -17.45 3.58
CA GLY A 209 -21.80 -18.38 3.69
C GLY A 209 -22.21 -19.79 4.10
N ASP A 210 -21.25 -20.63 4.50
CA ASP A 210 -21.49 -22.03 4.91
C ASP A 210 -21.67 -22.14 6.43
N HIS A 211 -20.93 -21.28 7.15
CA HIS A 211 -20.96 -21.14 8.60
C HIS A 211 -21.06 -19.66 8.94
N VAL A 212 -22.06 -19.27 9.74
CA VAL A 212 -22.34 -17.87 10.05
C VAL A 212 -22.55 -17.70 11.55
N PHE A 213 -21.79 -16.76 12.14
CA PHE A 213 -21.87 -16.39 13.54
C PHE A 213 -22.27 -14.92 13.66
N LEU A 214 -23.37 -14.64 14.36
CA LEU A 214 -23.96 -13.30 14.46
C LEU A 214 -24.20 -12.91 15.91
N ALA A 215 -23.67 -11.78 16.34
CA ALA A 215 -24.14 -11.12 17.55
C ALA A 215 -25.56 -10.56 17.34
N GLN A 216 -26.39 -10.56 18.38
CA GLN A 216 -27.78 -10.06 18.31
C GLN A 216 -27.88 -8.53 18.18
N ASP A 217 -26.77 -7.82 18.34
CA ASP A 217 -26.66 -6.37 18.12
C ASP A 217 -25.98 -6.00 16.78
N GLY A 218 -25.55 -7.00 16.02
CA GLY A 218 -24.88 -6.81 14.73
C GLY A 218 -23.41 -6.38 14.82
N SER A 219 -22.85 -6.25 16.03
CA SER A 219 -21.47 -5.80 16.25
C SER A 219 -20.42 -6.82 15.78
N ASN A 220 -20.78 -8.10 15.72
CA ASN A 220 -19.90 -9.19 15.28
C ASN A 220 -20.64 -10.12 14.32
N VAL A 221 -20.27 -10.03 13.04
CA VAL A 221 -20.75 -10.89 11.96
C VAL A 221 -19.55 -11.57 11.33
N ALA A 222 -19.38 -12.85 11.61
CA ALA A 222 -18.34 -13.68 11.03
C ALA A 222 -18.97 -14.71 10.09
N VAL A 223 -18.44 -14.80 8.88
CA VAL A 223 -18.88 -15.72 7.84
C VAL A 223 -17.69 -16.58 7.44
N GLN A 224 -17.82 -17.89 7.55
CA GLN A 224 -16.83 -18.88 7.17
C GLN A 224 -17.34 -19.70 5.99
N LEU A 225 -16.40 -20.18 5.19
CA LEU A 225 -16.65 -21.00 4.00
C LEU A 225 -15.84 -22.28 4.04
N ASP A 226 -16.46 -23.37 3.59
CA ASP A 226 -15.82 -24.67 3.44
C ASP A 226 -15.12 -24.80 2.09
N ALA A 227 -15.64 -24.14 1.04
CA ALA A 227 -15.06 -24.11 -0.31
C ALA A 227 -15.54 -22.92 -1.17
N ASP A 228 -14.71 -22.52 -2.16
CA ASP A 228 -15.09 -21.58 -3.22
C ASP A 228 -16.13 -22.23 -4.17
N PRO A 229 -17.30 -21.62 -4.39
CA PRO A 229 -18.36 -22.16 -5.24
C PRO A 229 -18.00 -22.10 -6.74
N GLY A 230 -16.98 -21.33 -7.11
CA GLY A 230 -16.56 -21.11 -8.50
C GLY A 230 -17.63 -20.45 -9.37
N ASP A 231 -18.61 -19.78 -8.75
CA ASP A 231 -19.66 -19.03 -9.47
C ASP A 231 -19.42 -17.52 -9.36
N THR A 232 -19.94 -16.77 -10.33
CA THR A 232 -19.75 -15.31 -10.43
C THR A 232 -20.95 -14.54 -9.91
N VAL A 233 -21.89 -15.20 -9.22
CA VAL A 233 -23.15 -14.57 -8.80
C VAL A 233 -22.94 -14.05 -7.38
N PRO A 234 -23.12 -12.74 -7.13
CA PRO A 234 -22.92 -12.18 -5.79
C PRO A 234 -23.77 -12.89 -4.74
N ASP A 235 -23.19 -13.11 -3.57
CA ASP A 235 -23.80 -13.90 -2.51
C ASP A 235 -24.81 -13.09 -1.73
N VAL A 236 -24.53 -11.81 -1.52
CA VAL A 236 -25.46 -10.86 -0.93
C VAL A 236 -25.82 -9.83 -1.99
N GLN A 237 -27.11 -9.74 -2.32
CA GLN A 237 -27.63 -8.82 -3.32
C GLN A 237 -28.73 -7.96 -2.73
N ASN A 238 -28.65 -6.64 -2.93
CA ASN A 238 -29.76 -5.73 -2.71
C ASN A 238 -30.10 -5.01 -4.02
N SER A 239 -31.28 -5.28 -4.56
CA SER A 239 -31.80 -4.64 -5.78
C SER A 239 -33.04 -3.77 -5.53
N SER A 240 -33.38 -3.52 -4.26
CA SER A 240 -34.56 -2.74 -3.88
C SER A 240 -34.29 -1.99 -2.57
N VAL A 241 -35.27 -1.89 -1.66
CA VAL A 241 -35.20 -0.98 -0.51
C VAL A 241 -34.91 -1.71 0.80
N ILE A 242 -33.87 -1.26 1.50
CA ILE A 242 -33.57 -1.56 2.91
C ILE A 242 -33.64 -0.24 3.67
N ASN A 243 -34.44 -0.18 4.73
CA ASN A 243 -34.56 0.99 5.59
C ASN A 243 -34.48 0.60 7.08
N ALA A 244 -33.43 1.06 7.75
CA ALA A 244 -33.16 0.92 9.18
C ALA A 244 -32.99 2.32 9.82
N THR A 245 -34.04 3.14 9.85
CA THR A 245 -33.98 4.53 10.38
C THR A 245 -33.42 4.54 11.81
N GLY A 246 -32.34 5.27 12.07
CA GLY A 246 -31.63 5.32 13.37
C GLY A 246 -30.96 4.01 13.79
N GLY A 247 -30.87 3.04 12.88
CA GLY A 247 -30.46 1.66 13.15
C GLY A 247 -29.18 1.24 12.44
N THR A 248 -28.93 -0.06 12.37
CA THR A 248 -27.72 -0.63 11.75
C THR A 248 -28.10 -1.56 10.60
N VAL A 249 -27.36 -1.49 9.49
CA VAL A 249 -27.42 -2.47 8.40
C VAL A 249 -26.07 -3.15 8.26
N VAL A 250 -26.05 -4.48 8.26
CA VAL A 250 -24.83 -5.28 8.05
C VAL A 250 -25.01 -6.20 6.86
N LEU A 251 -24.13 -6.08 5.88
CA LEU A 251 -24.01 -6.99 4.75
C LEU A 251 -22.70 -7.77 4.88
N ALA A 252 -22.77 -9.09 4.89
CA ALA A 252 -21.58 -9.93 5.01
C ALA A 252 -21.62 -11.10 4.05
N ALA A 253 -20.59 -11.23 3.23
CA ALA A 253 -20.32 -12.44 2.45
C ALA A 253 -18.97 -13.02 2.88
N GLY A 254 -18.74 -14.30 2.62
CA GLY A 254 -17.52 -14.99 3.05
C GLY A 254 -16.23 -14.27 2.65
N ASP A 255 -15.20 -14.45 3.47
CA ASP A 255 -13.90 -13.77 3.42
C ASP A 255 -12.86 -14.47 2.52
N THR A 256 -13.30 -15.34 1.62
CA THR A 256 -12.45 -16.05 0.67
C THR A 256 -12.90 -15.81 -0.77
N PHE A 257 -11.95 -15.85 -1.71
CA PHE A 257 -12.07 -15.45 -3.12
C PHE A 257 -13.40 -15.83 -3.80
N SER A 258 -13.86 -14.95 -4.70
CA SER A 258 -15.11 -15.02 -5.52
C SER A 258 -16.40 -14.49 -4.90
N ARG A 259 -16.40 -14.18 -3.61
CA ARG A 259 -17.61 -13.77 -2.88
C ARG A 259 -17.89 -12.29 -2.98
N ALA A 260 -19.08 -11.94 -3.43
CA ALA A 260 -19.42 -10.57 -3.75
C ALA A 260 -20.69 -10.07 -3.02
N ILE A 261 -20.61 -8.84 -2.53
CA ILE A 261 -21.79 -8.03 -2.23
C ILE A 261 -22.08 -7.16 -3.45
N ASN A 262 -23.33 -7.16 -3.92
CA ASN A 262 -23.77 -6.22 -4.93
C ASN A 262 -25.00 -5.44 -4.46
N ASN A 263 -24.88 -4.11 -4.40
CA ASN A 263 -25.99 -3.21 -4.15
C ASN A 263 -26.30 -2.39 -5.41
N VAL A 264 -27.48 -2.60 -5.99
CA VAL A 264 -28.07 -1.74 -7.04
C VAL A 264 -29.34 -1.02 -6.55
N GLY A 265 -29.71 -1.24 -5.29
CA GLY A 265 -30.89 -0.70 -4.63
C GLY A 265 -30.60 0.51 -3.74
N THR A 266 -31.47 0.74 -2.76
CA THR A 266 -31.29 1.77 -1.73
C THR A 266 -31.15 1.11 -0.37
N ILE A 267 -30.08 1.45 0.34
CA ILE A 267 -29.84 1.14 1.74
C ILE A 267 -29.91 2.46 2.51
N SER A 268 -30.85 2.58 3.43
CA SER A 268 -31.00 3.78 4.25
C SER A 268 -30.95 3.43 5.73
N ALA A 269 -30.01 4.02 6.45
CA ALA A 269 -29.90 3.95 7.91
C ALA A 269 -29.65 5.35 8.48
N LEU A 270 -30.66 6.22 8.36
CA LEU A 270 -30.54 7.65 8.68
C LEU A 270 -30.03 7.87 10.12
N GLY A 271 -28.88 8.55 10.28
CA GLY A 271 -28.19 8.76 11.56
C GLY A 271 -27.61 7.50 12.20
N GLY A 272 -27.59 6.39 11.46
CA GLY A 272 -27.18 5.07 11.93
C GLY A 272 -25.87 4.60 11.31
N THR A 273 -25.72 3.29 11.12
CA THR A 273 -24.49 2.68 10.57
C THR A 273 -24.80 1.67 9.48
N VAL A 274 -24.00 1.67 8.41
CA VAL A 274 -24.00 0.63 7.38
C VAL A 274 -22.61 0.02 7.33
N THR A 275 -22.53 -1.30 7.52
CA THR A 275 -21.29 -2.07 7.41
C THR A 275 -21.42 -3.11 6.29
N ALA A 276 -20.43 -3.19 5.41
CA ALA A 276 -20.35 -4.23 4.39
C ALA A 276 -18.97 -4.89 4.37
N ARG A 277 -18.92 -6.23 4.38
CA ARG A 277 -17.67 -6.99 4.31
C ARG A 277 -17.78 -8.19 3.36
N ALA A 278 -16.86 -8.27 2.40
CA ALA A 278 -16.77 -9.38 1.43
C ALA A 278 -15.38 -9.42 0.76
N ALA A 279 -15.15 -10.38 -0.15
CA ALA A 279 -13.98 -10.34 -1.02
C ALA A 279 -14.10 -9.23 -2.08
N ARG A 280 -15.26 -9.12 -2.74
CA ARG A 280 -15.59 -8.01 -3.64
C ARG A 280 -16.85 -7.28 -3.19
N ILE A 281 -16.87 -5.96 -3.29
CA ILE A 281 -18.07 -5.15 -3.03
C ILE A 281 -18.31 -4.23 -4.22
N GLU A 282 -19.47 -4.37 -4.85
CA GLU A 282 -19.92 -3.49 -5.93
C GLU A 282 -21.16 -2.72 -5.47
N ASN A 283 -21.07 -1.39 -5.46
CA ASN A 283 -22.17 -0.50 -5.11
C ASN A 283 -22.51 0.42 -6.28
N ASN A 284 -23.53 0.04 -7.04
CA ASN A 284 -24.12 0.84 -8.12
C ASN A 284 -25.45 1.48 -7.69
N GLY A 285 -25.83 1.31 -6.43
CA GLY A 285 -27.01 1.87 -5.78
C GLY A 285 -26.67 3.00 -4.79
N ILE A 286 -27.61 3.28 -3.89
CA ILE A 286 -27.50 4.35 -2.88
C ILE A 286 -27.32 3.75 -1.49
N ILE A 287 -26.32 4.22 -0.75
CA ILE A 287 -26.19 4.04 0.70
C ILE A 287 -26.37 5.41 1.36
N ASN A 288 -27.36 5.56 2.23
CA ASN A 288 -27.69 6.83 2.87
C ASN A 288 -27.85 6.68 4.39
N VAL A 289 -26.92 7.28 5.13
CA VAL A 289 -26.92 7.37 6.60
C VAL A 289 -27.04 8.80 7.11
N SER A 290 -27.46 9.75 6.26
CA SER A 290 -27.67 11.14 6.65
C SER A 290 -28.68 11.31 7.78
N SER A 291 -28.54 12.37 8.56
CA SER A 291 -29.41 12.66 9.70
C SER A 291 -29.92 14.11 9.68
N GLY A 292 -30.90 14.40 10.53
CA GLY A 292 -31.26 15.78 10.88
C GLY A 292 -30.35 16.40 11.96
N THR A 293 -29.45 15.60 12.54
CA THR A 293 -28.39 15.97 13.48
C THR A 293 -27.04 15.65 12.82
N ASP A 294 -26.10 15.02 13.51
CA ASP A 294 -24.85 14.56 12.94
C ASP A 294 -25.03 13.41 11.93
N GLY A 295 -24.19 13.39 10.90
CA GLY A 295 -24.14 12.33 9.90
C GLY A 295 -23.83 10.95 10.51
N GLY A 296 -24.35 9.89 9.90
CA GLY A 296 -24.06 8.51 10.32
C GLY A 296 -22.74 7.95 9.79
N ASN A 297 -22.55 6.64 9.92
CA ASN A 297 -21.31 5.95 9.53
C ASN A 297 -21.52 4.94 8.40
N ILE A 298 -20.61 4.91 7.43
CA ILE A 298 -20.56 3.89 6.37
C ILE A 298 -19.17 3.24 6.42
N ASN A 299 -19.12 1.93 6.62
CA ASN A 299 -17.87 1.16 6.71
C ASN A 299 -17.90 0.00 5.69
N ILE A 300 -17.06 0.07 4.67
CA ILE A 300 -17.03 -0.89 3.56
C ILE A 300 -15.63 -1.50 3.49
N THR A 301 -15.53 -2.81 3.62
CA THR A 301 -14.24 -3.52 3.63
C THR A 301 -14.27 -4.66 2.62
N GLY A 302 -13.46 -4.57 1.56
CA GLY A 302 -13.33 -5.56 0.50
C GLY A 302 -11.94 -6.17 0.44
N ILE A 303 -11.76 -7.49 0.48
CA ILE A 303 -10.40 -8.07 0.45
C ILE A 303 -9.73 -7.85 -0.91
N GLU A 304 -10.43 -8.08 -2.01
CA GLU A 304 -9.87 -7.95 -3.36
C GLU A 304 -10.24 -6.61 -4.01
N GLU A 305 -11.48 -6.14 -3.81
CA GLU A 305 -11.97 -5.00 -4.56
C GLU A 305 -13.18 -4.33 -3.88
N VAL A 306 -13.23 -3.00 -3.96
CA VAL A 306 -14.43 -2.20 -3.68
C VAL A 306 -14.67 -1.23 -4.84
N VAL A 307 -15.86 -1.29 -5.44
CA VAL A 307 -16.24 -0.47 -6.60
C VAL A 307 -17.51 0.32 -6.30
N PHE A 308 -17.45 1.63 -6.53
CA PHE A 308 -18.60 2.53 -6.61
C PHE A 308 -18.66 3.08 -8.04
N ASP A 309 -19.48 2.50 -8.91
CA ASP A 309 -19.60 2.96 -10.30
C ASP A 309 -21.05 2.87 -10.80
N PRO A 310 -21.93 3.78 -10.35
CA PRO A 310 -23.32 3.77 -10.78
C PRO A 310 -23.43 4.19 -12.26
N ASP A 311 -24.34 3.54 -13.00
CA ASP A 311 -24.64 3.88 -14.42
C ASP A 311 -25.08 5.34 -14.63
N VAL A 312 -25.57 5.99 -13.57
CA VAL A 312 -26.08 7.37 -13.58
C VAL A 312 -25.59 8.12 -12.34
N PRO A 313 -25.33 9.45 -12.45
CA PRO A 313 -24.92 10.28 -11.32
C PRO A 313 -25.95 10.23 -10.19
N THR A 314 -25.66 9.44 -9.18
CA THR A 314 -26.54 9.20 -8.02
C THR A 314 -25.69 9.19 -6.77
N GLY A 315 -26.23 9.68 -5.65
CA GLY A 315 -25.52 9.63 -4.37
C GLY A 315 -25.19 8.17 -4.03
N SER A 316 -23.93 7.78 -4.11
CA SER A 316 -23.52 6.37 -3.98
C SER A 316 -23.33 6.02 -2.50
N ALA A 317 -22.69 6.92 -1.75
CA ALA A 317 -22.57 6.86 -0.30
C ALA A 317 -22.75 8.27 0.29
N VAL A 318 -23.73 8.43 1.17
CA VAL A 318 -24.14 9.74 1.70
C VAL A 318 -24.30 9.66 3.22
N ALA A 319 -23.50 10.44 3.94
CA ALA A 319 -23.45 10.57 5.39
C ALA A 319 -23.54 12.05 5.83
N GLU A 320 -24.31 12.85 5.09
CA GLU A 320 -24.46 14.29 5.35
C GLU A 320 -25.23 14.58 6.65
N ALA A 321 -24.87 15.69 7.29
CA ALA A 321 -25.52 16.19 8.49
C ALA A 321 -26.78 17.03 8.20
N GLY A 322 -27.57 17.23 9.25
CA GLY A 322 -28.63 18.24 9.27
C GLY A 322 -28.05 19.66 9.37
N PRO A 323 -28.90 20.71 9.37
CA PRO A 323 -28.43 22.10 9.29
C PRO A 323 -27.45 22.55 10.39
N ASP A 324 -27.55 21.94 11.58
CA ASP A 324 -26.77 22.31 12.78
C ASP A 324 -25.89 21.14 13.29
N GLY A 325 -25.59 20.14 12.45
CA GLY A 325 -24.87 18.92 12.85
C GLY A 325 -23.54 18.73 12.13
N ASN A 326 -22.69 17.87 12.68
CA ASN A 326 -21.37 17.56 12.13
C ASN A 326 -21.46 16.48 11.04
N GLY A 327 -20.57 16.57 10.04
CA GLY A 327 -20.47 15.59 8.96
C GLY A 327 -20.20 14.17 9.47
N GLY A 328 -20.70 13.16 8.77
CA GLY A 328 -20.53 11.75 9.13
C GLY A 328 -19.15 11.19 8.78
N THR A 329 -18.99 9.87 8.93
CA THR A 329 -17.76 9.15 8.55
C THR A 329 -18.05 8.11 7.47
N ILE A 330 -17.24 8.11 6.41
CA ILE A 330 -17.28 7.11 5.33
C ILE A 330 -15.90 6.48 5.22
N THR A 331 -15.79 5.19 5.53
CA THR A 331 -14.56 4.40 5.44
C THR A 331 -14.72 3.34 4.35
N ILE A 332 -13.82 3.36 3.37
CA ILE A 332 -13.77 2.42 2.24
C ILE A 332 -12.38 1.81 2.22
N GLU A 333 -12.29 0.51 2.50
CA GLU A 333 -11.02 -0.18 2.66
C GLU A 333 -10.95 -1.41 1.75
N SER A 334 -9.78 -1.59 1.12
CA SER A 334 -9.47 -2.82 0.42
C SER A 334 -8.01 -3.25 0.58
N GLU A 335 -7.76 -4.56 0.67
CA GLU A 335 -6.40 -5.12 0.49
C GLU A 335 -6.05 -5.27 -1.01
N GLY A 336 -6.93 -4.85 -1.91
CA GLY A 336 -6.70 -4.80 -3.35
C GLY A 336 -7.05 -3.42 -3.88
N THR A 337 -8.03 -3.33 -4.78
CA THR A 337 -8.33 -2.08 -5.49
C THR A 337 -9.59 -1.39 -4.98
N VAL A 338 -9.52 -0.08 -4.73
CA VAL A 338 -10.69 0.78 -4.54
C VAL A 338 -10.96 1.62 -5.78
N THR A 339 -12.16 1.54 -6.33
CA THR A 339 -12.57 2.34 -7.50
C THR A 339 -13.78 3.21 -7.18
N ILE A 340 -13.65 4.53 -7.36
CA ILE A 340 -14.73 5.51 -7.31
C ILE A 340 -14.92 6.08 -8.72
N GLY A 341 -15.89 5.56 -9.45
CA GLY A 341 -16.18 5.93 -10.85
C GLY A 341 -16.78 7.33 -10.99
N GLU A 342 -16.71 7.90 -12.20
CA GLU A 342 -17.09 9.29 -12.53
C GLU A 342 -18.50 9.69 -12.05
N ASN A 343 -19.45 8.75 -12.12
CA ASN A 343 -20.83 8.98 -11.72
C ASN A 343 -21.06 8.79 -10.22
N ALA A 344 -20.06 8.29 -9.49
CA ALA A 344 -20.17 8.11 -8.06
C ALA A 344 -20.09 9.44 -7.33
N ARG A 345 -20.87 9.55 -6.25
CA ARG A 345 -20.79 10.67 -5.30
C ARG A 345 -20.69 10.13 -3.89
N ILE A 346 -19.59 10.48 -3.22
CA ILE A 346 -19.31 10.18 -1.82
C ILE A 346 -19.42 11.51 -1.04
N SER A 347 -20.34 11.60 -0.09
CA SER A 347 -20.61 12.86 0.61
C SER A 347 -20.76 12.65 2.11
N ALA A 348 -19.91 13.30 2.89
CA ALA A 348 -19.95 13.34 4.36
C ALA A 348 -20.09 14.79 4.88
N ALA A 349 -20.66 15.68 4.08
CA ALA A 349 -20.68 17.11 4.39
C ALA A 349 -21.46 17.47 5.68
N GLY A 350 -20.97 18.51 6.37
CA GLY A 350 -21.54 19.09 7.58
C GLY A 350 -22.81 19.94 7.36
N GLY A 351 -23.23 20.60 8.43
CA GLY A 351 -24.45 21.41 8.48
C GLY A 351 -24.32 22.78 7.81
N SER A 352 -25.37 23.22 7.12
CA SER A 352 -25.35 24.51 6.40
C SER A 352 -25.39 25.74 7.29
N ASN A 353 -25.81 25.62 8.55
CA ASN A 353 -25.83 26.71 9.52
C ASN A 353 -24.63 26.61 10.47
N SER A 354 -24.43 25.41 11.03
CA SER A 354 -23.40 25.10 12.03
C SER A 354 -23.00 23.64 11.88
N GLY A 355 -21.71 23.35 11.94
CA GLY A 355 -21.22 21.98 12.01
C GLY A 355 -19.96 21.77 11.19
N ASP A 356 -19.08 20.95 11.73
CA ASP A 356 -17.79 20.66 11.14
C ASP A 356 -17.95 19.71 9.94
N GLY A 357 -16.97 19.72 9.04
CA GLY A 357 -16.92 18.78 7.93
C GLY A 357 -16.76 17.33 8.42
N GLY A 358 -17.14 16.38 7.56
CA GLY A 358 -17.02 14.95 7.87
C GLY A 358 -15.66 14.37 7.50
N VAL A 359 -15.56 13.05 7.57
CA VAL A 359 -14.35 12.30 7.20
C VAL A 359 -14.68 11.26 6.13
N VAL A 360 -13.92 11.26 5.04
CA VAL A 360 -13.92 10.21 4.03
C VAL A 360 -12.54 9.57 4.01
N LYS A 361 -12.46 8.28 4.32
CA LYS A 361 -11.21 7.51 4.32
C LYS A 361 -11.24 6.45 3.24
N ILE A 362 -10.21 6.42 2.40
CA ILE A 362 -10.01 5.45 1.32
C ILE A 362 -8.67 4.76 1.55
N THR A 363 -8.69 3.43 1.68
CA THR A 363 -7.49 2.60 1.85
C THR A 363 -7.46 1.52 0.77
N GLY A 364 -6.35 1.36 0.05
CA GLY A 364 -6.21 0.35 -1.00
C GLY A 364 -4.75 0.04 -1.33
N GLU A 365 -4.44 -1.19 -1.75
CA GLU A 365 -3.17 -1.47 -2.47
C GLU A 365 -3.10 -0.67 -3.77
N HIS A 366 -4.26 -0.54 -4.42
CA HIS A 366 -4.44 0.39 -5.53
C HIS A 366 -5.72 1.22 -5.36
N PHE A 367 -5.75 2.42 -5.91
CA PHE A 367 -6.99 3.20 -6.01
C PHE A 367 -7.19 3.89 -7.36
N SER A 368 -8.44 4.17 -7.71
CA SER A 368 -8.82 5.01 -8.85
C SER A 368 -10.00 5.89 -8.44
N ILE A 369 -9.81 7.19 -8.44
CA ILE A 369 -10.84 8.17 -8.06
C ILE A 369 -11.10 9.08 -9.25
N THR A 370 -12.33 9.00 -9.76
CA THR A 370 -12.85 9.86 -10.84
C THR A 370 -14.22 10.47 -10.48
N GLY A 371 -14.88 9.92 -9.45
CA GLY A 371 -16.14 10.44 -8.93
C GLY A 371 -15.98 11.56 -7.91
N GLY A 372 -17.08 12.25 -7.61
CA GLY A 372 -17.07 13.41 -6.73
C GLY A 372 -17.05 13.04 -5.24
N ILE A 373 -16.15 13.66 -4.49
CA ILE A 373 -16.07 13.59 -3.03
C ILE A 373 -16.45 14.95 -2.42
N ASP A 374 -17.14 14.94 -1.27
CA ASP A 374 -17.52 16.14 -0.53
C ASP A 374 -17.56 15.85 0.98
N ALA A 375 -16.55 16.31 1.72
CA ALA A 375 -16.53 16.23 3.17
C ALA A 375 -16.68 17.62 3.82
N SER A 376 -17.03 18.66 3.05
CA SER A 376 -17.00 20.05 3.51
C SER A 376 -17.90 20.32 4.71
N PRO A 377 -17.58 21.34 5.54
CA PRO A 377 -18.50 21.83 6.57
C PRO A 377 -19.74 22.53 5.97
N ARG A 378 -19.75 22.83 4.66
CA ARG A 378 -20.73 23.69 3.94
C ARG A 378 -20.77 25.15 4.39
N ASN A 379 -20.80 25.38 5.70
CA ASN A 379 -20.52 26.69 6.26
C ASN A 379 -19.02 26.82 6.50
N LYS A 380 -18.41 27.84 5.90
CA LYS A 380 -16.95 28.05 5.89
C LYS A 380 -16.41 28.58 7.22
N ASP A 381 -17.30 28.97 8.13
CA ASP A 381 -16.92 29.45 9.47
C ASP A 381 -16.57 28.29 10.44
N TYR A 382 -16.66 27.03 10.00
CA TYR A 382 -16.48 25.82 10.81
C TYR A 382 -15.32 24.97 10.28
N GLU A 383 -14.87 23.99 11.08
CA GLU A 383 -13.70 23.18 10.76
C GLU A 383 -13.85 22.42 9.43
N ALA A 384 -12.80 22.48 8.61
CA ALA A 384 -12.76 21.78 7.34
C ALA A 384 -12.89 20.26 7.55
N GLY A 385 -13.62 19.60 6.66
CA GLY A 385 -13.66 18.14 6.66
C GLY A 385 -12.40 17.55 6.06
N ARG A 386 -12.32 16.21 6.00
CA ARG A 386 -11.08 15.52 5.62
C ARG A 386 -11.34 14.39 4.63
N LEU A 387 -10.52 14.34 3.58
CA LEU A 387 -10.33 13.17 2.74
C LEU A 387 -8.97 12.55 3.05
N GLU A 388 -8.96 11.30 3.48
CA GLU A 388 -7.75 10.52 3.76
C GLU A 388 -7.58 9.44 2.70
N ILE A 389 -6.42 9.38 2.07
CA ILE A 389 -6.05 8.35 1.09
C ILE A 389 -4.85 7.58 1.63
N HIS A 390 -4.99 6.27 1.82
CA HIS A 390 -3.93 5.37 2.24
C HIS A 390 -3.60 4.39 1.12
N ALA A 391 -2.38 4.44 0.60
CA ALA A 391 -1.91 3.57 -0.49
C ALA A 391 -0.40 3.32 -0.40
N PRO A 392 0.15 2.30 -1.08
CA PRO A 392 1.60 2.09 -1.09
C PRO A 392 2.38 3.25 -1.74
N THR A 393 1.91 3.75 -2.88
CA THR A 393 2.51 4.86 -3.65
C THR A 393 1.42 5.76 -4.17
N VAL A 394 1.70 7.06 -4.32
CA VAL A 394 0.73 8.02 -4.87
C VAL A 394 1.39 8.97 -5.86
N ASN A 395 0.78 9.13 -7.04
CA ASN A 395 1.15 10.14 -8.02
C ASN A 395 0.14 11.29 -8.00
N ILE A 396 0.64 12.52 -8.07
CA ILE A 396 -0.16 13.73 -8.24
C ILE A 396 0.16 14.29 -9.62
N LEU A 397 -0.86 14.36 -10.48
CA LEU A 397 -0.74 14.75 -11.89
C LEU A 397 -1.68 15.90 -12.25
N ASP A 398 -1.33 16.63 -13.31
CA ASP A 398 -2.14 17.69 -13.89
C ASP A 398 -3.45 17.21 -14.53
N GLY A 399 -4.45 18.10 -14.46
CA GLY A 399 -5.70 18.00 -15.21
C GLY A 399 -6.67 16.94 -14.70
N ALA A 400 -7.82 16.79 -15.36
CA ALA A 400 -8.80 15.74 -15.06
C ALA A 400 -8.47 14.46 -15.83
N GLY A 401 -7.68 13.55 -15.26
CA GLY A 401 -7.21 12.37 -15.98
C GLY A 401 -8.09 11.13 -15.87
N THR A 402 -7.66 10.13 -16.63
CA THR A 402 -8.47 9.05 -17.23
C THR A 402 -8.70 7.84 -16.30
N GLY A 403 -8.73 8.06 -14.99
CA GLY A 403 -8.86 6.98 -13.99
C GLY A 403 -7.62 6.09 -13.85
N ALA A 404 -6.42 6.64 -14.12
CA ALA A 404 -5.15 5.97 -13.83
C ALA A 404 -5.10 5.50 -12.36
N LEU A 405 -4.50 4.34 -12.13
CA LEU A 405 -4.33 3.80 -10.78
C LEU A 405 -3.34 4.66 -10.00
N ASP A 406 -3.57 4.74 -8.69
CA ASP A 406 -2.68 5.36 -7.71
C ASP A 406 -2.37 6.82 -8.01
N THR A 407 -3.33 7.49 -8.64
CA THR A 407 -3.19 8.86 -9.14
C THR A 407 -4.29 9.72 -8.56
N VAL A 408 -3.91 10.88 -8.01
CA VAL A 408 -4.82 11.96 -7.65
C VAL A 408 -4.57 13.13 -8.60
N TYR A 409 -5.64 13.73 -9.08
CA TYR A 409 -5.57 14.83 -10.04
C TYR A 409 -5.63 16.18 -9.36
N GLU A 410 -4.75 17.09 -9.77
CA GLU A 410 -4.60 18.45 -9.22
C GLU A 410 -5.93 19.23 -9.23
N GLN A 411 -6.72 19.15 -10.31
CA GLN A 411 -8.05 19.77 -10.35
C GLN A 411 -9.03 19.25 -9.28
N ASP A 412 -8.91 17.98 -8.87
CA ASP A 412 -9.72 17.40 -7.80
C ASP A 412 -9.29 17.96 -6.43
N PHE A 413 -7.98 18.16 -6.21
CA PHE A 413 -7.47 18.85 -5.02
C PHE A 413 -8.07 20.25 -4.90
N GLU A 414 -7.96 21.05 -5.97
CA GLU A 414 -8.46 22.42 -5.97
C GLU A 414 -9.95 22.45 -5.65
N THR A 415 -10.72 21.57 -6.29
CA THR A 415 -12.18 21.48 -6.12
C THR A 415 -12.57 21.07 -4.70
N LEU A 416 -11.82 20.16 -4.07
CA LEU A 416 -12.07 19.70 -2.70
C LEU A 416 -11.71 20.78 -1.69
N SER A 417 -10.53 21.40 -1.85
CA SER A 417 -10.05 22.44 -0.95
C SER A 417 -10.92 23.70 -1.02
N ASP A 418 -11.45 24.06 -2.20
CA ASP A 418 -12.39 25.18 -2.38
C ASP A 418 -13.71 25.00 -1.63
N LYS A 419 -14.15 23.75 -1.49
CA LYS A 419 -15.33 23.40 -0.69
C LYS A 419 -15.03 23.39 0.80
N GLY A 420 -13.77 23.38 1.23
CA GLY A 420 -13.37 23.22 2.63
C GLY A 420 -13.22 21.76 3.05
N THR A 421 -12.75 20.90 2.14
CA THR A 421 -12.26 19.55 2.46
C THR A 421 -10.73 19.58 2.40
N GLY A 422 -10.06 19.35 3.53
CA GLY A 422 -8.63 19.08 3.57
C GLY A 422 -8.30 17.71 3.03
N LEU A 423 -7.11 17.57 2.46
CA LEU A 423 -6.62 16.29 1.94
C LEU A 423 -5.42 15.84 2.75
N ALA A 424 -5.44 14.57 3.16
CA ALA A 424 -4.30 13.89 3.75
C ALA A 424 -4.00 12.62 2.95
N ILE A 425 -2.80 12.55 2.39
CA ILE A 425 -2.29 11.37 1.67
C ILE A 425 -1.29 10.67 2.56
N TYR A 426 -1.49 9.37 2.77
CA TYR A 426 -0.60 8.50 3.53
C TYR A 426 -0.05 7.42 2.60
N ALA A 427 1.21 7.56 2.24
CA ALA A 427 1.95 6.60 1.43
C ALA A 427 2.94 5.77 2.28
N GLU A 428 3.02 4.46 2.04
CA GLU A 428 4.06 3.61 2.63
C GLU A 428 5.41 3.75 1.92
N LYS A 429 5.40 4.17 0.65
CA LYS A 429 6.56 4.45 -0.19
C LYS A 429 6.46 5.88 -0.70
N ASP A 430 6.60 6.10 -2.00
CA ASP A 430 6.81 7.43 -2.56
C ASP A 430 5.51 8.18 -2.89
N ILE A 431 5.57 9.50 -2.72
CA ILE A 431 4.62 10.46 -3.27
C ILE A 431 5.35 11.28 -4.34
N VAL A 432 4.84 11.27 -5.57
CA VAL A 432 5.46 11.97 -6.71
C VAL A 432 4.49 13.00 -7.28
N VAL A 433 4.91 14.26 -7.34
CA VAL A 433 4.20 15.35 -8.00
C VAL A 433 4.85 15.56 -9.37
N SER A 434 4.07 15.49 -10.44
CA SER A 434 4.60 15.60 -11.80
C SER A 434 3.60 16.21 -12.77
N ASP A 435 4.13 16.76 -13.87
CA ASP A 435 3.39 17.29 -15.00
C ASP A 435 2.42 18.47 -14.70
N ILE A 436 2.54 19.20 -13.57
CA ILE A 436 1.64 20.33 -13.21
C ILE A 436 1.75 21.46 -14.26
N LEU A 437 0.74 21.61 -15.13
CA LEU A 437 0.86 22.46 -16.33
C LEU A 437 0.67 23.94 -16.04
N ASP A 438 -0.13 24.28 -15.03
CA ASP A 438 -0.31 25.66 -14.59
C ASP A 438 0.72 26.09 -13.52
N GLY A 439 1.54 25.13 -13.08
CA GLY A 439 2.62 25.30 -12.10
C GLY A 439 2.17 25.48 -10.65
N GLU A 440 0.89 25.29 -10.32
CA GLU A 440 0.39 25.60 -8.97
C GLU A 440 -0.79 24.73 -8.50
N ILE A 441 -0.57 23.89 -7.48
CA ILE A 441 -1.63 23.18 -6.76
C ILE A 441 -2.27 24.12 -5.73
N LYS A 442 -3.49 24.60 -5.99
CA LYS A 442 -4.18 25.58 -5.14
C LYS A 442 -5.10 24.93 -4.11
N GLY A 443 -4.74 25.08 -2.86
CA GLY A 443 -5.61 24.93 -1.70
C GLY A 443 -6.24 26.26 -1.28
N ARG A 444 -7.43 26.22 -0.72
CA ARG A 444 -8.06 27.37 -0.08
C ARG A 444 -8.18 27.17 1.42
N PHE A 445 -9.22 26.47 1.87
CA PHE A 445 -9.56 26.32 3.28
C PHE A 445 -9.07 25.00 3.91
N GLY A 446 -8.92 23.95 3.10
CA GLY A 446 -8.48 22.64 3.57
C GLY A 446 -6.95 22.56 3.65
N ASN A 447 -6.45 21.86 4.67
CA ASN A 447 -5.03 21.49 4.76
C ASN A 447 -4.62 20.59 3.58
N ILE A 448 -3.36 20.68 3.19
CA ILE A 448 -2.71 19.75 2.27
C ILE A 448 -1.64 19.01 3.07
N GLU A 449 -1.85 17.71 3.26
CA GLU A 449 -0.99 16.87 4.08
C GLU A 449 -0.47 15.68 3.25
N LEU A 450 0.85 15.56 3.11
CA LEU A 450 1.54 14.53 2.32
C LEU A 450 2.46 13.73 3.24
N HIS A 451 2.09 12.50 3.58
CA HIS A 451 2.79 11.66 4.53
C HIS A 451 3.35 10.40 3.86
N ALA A 452 4.61 10.43 3.47
CA ALA A 452 5.35 9.28 2.95
C ALA A 452 6.12 8.61 4.09
N THR A 453 5.49 7.71 4.84
CA THR A 453 5.96 7.28 6.18
C THR A 453 6.87 6.05 6.23
N GLY A 454 7.16 5.44 5.08
CA GLY A 454 8.11 4.32 4.99
C GLY A 454 9.53 4.66 5.43
N ALA A 455 10.34 3.65 5.74
CA ALA A 455 11.73 3.90 6.14
C ALA A 455 12.59 4.49 5.00
N GLY A 456 12.26 4.17 3.74
CA GLY A 456 12.95 4.64 2.54
C GLY A 456 12.03 5.35 1.54
N SER A 457 10.95 5.93 2.02
CA SER A 457 9.99 6.70 1.22
C SER A 457 10.46 8.13 0.98
N SER A 458 9.94 8.73 -0.09
CA SER A 458 10.19 10.12 -0.45
C SER A 458 8.91 10.89 -0.80
N VAL A 459 9.01 12.23 -0.73
CA VAL A 459 8.07 13.14 -1.40
C VAL A 459 8.89 13.96 -2.41
N SER A 460 8.58 13.86 -3.70
CA SER A 460 9.38 14.50 -4.76
C SER A 460 8.54 15.21 -5.82
N PHE A 461 9.04 16.34 -6.32
CA PHE A 461 8.48 17.07 -7.45
C PHE A 461 9.38 16.86 -8.67
N GLU A 462 8.84 16.42 -9.80
CA GLU A 462 9.63 16.29 -11.02
C GLU A 462 10.04 17.65 -11.61
N ASP A 463 9.22 18.69 -11.40
CA ASP A 463 9.53 20.09 -11.71
C ASP A 463 9.52 20.92 -10.42
N THR A 464 10.71 21.33 -9.95
CA THR A 464 10.83 22.13 -8.73
C THR A 464 10.36 23.57 -8.90
N SER A 465 9.96 24.00 -10.12
CA SER A 465 9.27 25.28 -10.28
C SER A 465 7.80 25.25 -9.86
N ASP A 466 7.23 24.06 -9.70
CA ASP A 466 5.85 23.88 -9.25
C ASP A 466 5.65 24.39 -7.81
N THR A 467 4.45 24.89 -7.55
CA THR A 467 4.09 25.50 -6.26
C THR A 467 2.91 24.77 -5.63
N ILE A 468 2.98 24.47 -4.32
CA ILE A 468 1.77 24.19 -3.53
C ILE A 468 1.40 25.47 -2.80
N SER A 469 0.19 25.96 -3.00
CA SER A 469 -0.30 27.15 -2.33
C SER A 469 -1.57 26.90 -1.52
N THR A 470 -1.72 27.48 -0.34
CA THR A 470 -2.97 27.48 0.43
C THR A 470 -3.36 28.90 0.85
N THR A 471 -4.66 29.13 1.10
CA THR A 471 -5.17 30.46 1.51
C THR A 471 -5.50 30.54 3.01
N LEU A 472 -5.55 29.39 3.72
CA LEU A 472 -5.74 29.28 5.17
C LEU A 472 -5.28 27.90 5.70
N GLY A 473 -5.33 26.86 4.87
CA GLY A 473 -4.95 25.51 5.28
C GLY A 473 -3.45 25.36 5.54
N ASP A 474 -3.10 24.45 6.43
CA ASP A 474 -1.71 24.06 6.66
C ASP A 474 -1.16 23.26 5.48
N ILE A 475 0.15 23.38 5.24
CA ILE A 475 0.91 22.49 4.35
C ILE A 475 1.82 21.64 5.23
N ILE A 476 1.58 20.34 5.27
CA ILE A 476 2.33 19.38 6.09
C ILE A 476 2.92 18.32 5.16
N ILE A 477 4.23 18.14 5.20
CA ILE A 477 4.92 17.12 4.40
C ILE A 477 5.86 16.32 5.29
N GLU A 478 5.71 15.00 5.25
CA GLU A 478 6.53 14.06 6.00
C GLU A 478 7.12 13.01 5.06
N ALA A 479 8.40 12.69 5.20
CA ALA A 479 9.05 11.64 4.43
C ALA A 479 10.01 10.75 5.24
N GLY A 480 10.39 9.61 4.64
CA GLY A 480 11.37 8.67 5.17
C GLY A 480 12.80 9.03 4.80
N GLY A 481 13.67 8.02 4.76
CA GLY A 481 15.10 8.17 4.51
C GLY A 481 15.47 8.58 3.07
N ALA A 482 14.52 8.54 2.11
CA ALA A 482 14.77 9.07 0.77
C ALA A 482 14.49 10.58 0.66
N GLY A 483 13.92 11.20 1.70
CA GLY A 483 13.86 12.65 1.85
C GLY A 483 12.69 13.35 1.16
N ILE A 484 12.75 14.68 1.17
CA ILE A 484 11.80 15.60 0.55
C ILE A 484 12.57 16.42 -0.49
N ASP A 485 12.11 16.43 -1.74
CA ASP A 485 12.65 17.27 -2.82
C ASP A 485 11.49 17.99 -3.52
N ILE A 486 11.25 19.25 -3.17
CA ILE A 486 10.03 19.96 -3.52
C ILE A 486 10.30 21.35 -4.08
N GLY A 487 9.31 21.88 -4.81
CA GLY A 487 9.33 23.24 -5.31
C GLY A 487 8.94 24.28 -4.25
N ASN A 488 8.10 25.23 -4.65
CA ASN A 488 7.70 26.35 -3.79
C ASN A 488 6.51 25.97 -2.91
N LEU A 489 6.53 26.35 -1.64
CA LEU A 489 5.40 26.24 -0.73
C LEU A 489 4.94 27.63 -0.30
N GLN A 490 3.64 27.88 -0.41
CA GLN A 490 3.06 29.16 -0.02
C GLN A 490 1.79 29.00 0.80
N THR A 491 1.67 29.68 1.92
CA THR A 491 0.38 29.91 2.58
C THR A 491 0.08 31.42 2.60
N ALA A 492 -1.19 31.79 2.52
CA ALA A 492 -1.62 33.19 2.49
C ALA A 492 -2.87 33.42 3.34
N LYS A 493 -3.44 34.65 3.33
CA LYS A 493 -4.76 34.99 3.88
C LYS A 493 -5.86 34.93 2.80
N ASP A 494 -7.09 34.55 3.19
CA ASP A 494 -8.29 34.85 2.40
C ASP A 494 -8.69 36.33 2.55
N LEU A 495 -8.56 37.12 1.48
CA LEU A 495 -8.95 38.54 1.46
C LEU A 495 -10.45 38.78 1.74
N SER A 496 -11.28 37.74 1.67
CA SER A 496 -12.71 37.80 2.01
C SER A 496 -13.02 37.57 3.49
N ASP A 497 -12.07 37.06 4.28
CA ASP A 497 -12.21 36.86 5.71
C ASP A 497 -11.77 38.10 6.51
N ILE A 498 -12.59 38.44 7.50
CA ILE A 498 -12.44 39.60 8.38
C ILE A 498 -11.35 39.34 9.44
N GLN A 499 -11.07 38.07 9.82
CA GLN A 499 -10.05 37.70 10.84
C GLN A 499 -9.34 36.33 10.60
N PRO A 500 -8.69 36.09 9.45
CA PRO A 500 -8.09 34.79 9.13
C PRO A 500 -6.76 34.54 9.85
N THR A 501 -6.62 33.36 10.47
CA THR A 501 -5.34 32.82 10.94
C THR A 501 -4.58 32.20 9.77
N PRO A 502 -3.32 32.57 9.52
CA PRO A 502 -2.54 31.98 8.42
C PRO A 502 -2.26 30.50 8.69
N GLY A 503 -2.23 29.70 7.61
CA GLY A 503 -1.80 28.30 7.67
C GLY A 503 -0.30 28.18 7.94
N GLN A 504 0.12 27.06 8.52
CA GLN A 504 1.51 26.74 8.82
C GLN A 504 2.15 25.92 7.70
N ILE A 505 3.48 25.96 7.62
CA ILE A 505 4.26 25.07 6.76
C ILE A 505 5.10 24.18 7.68
N SER A 506 4.95 22.86 7.58
CA SER A 506 5.70 21.88 8.36
C SER A 506 6.31 20.82 7.45
N LEU A 507 7.64 20.70 7.45
CA LEU A 507 8.39 19.68 6.72
C LEU A 507 9.17 18.82 7.71
N THR A 508 9.04 17.50 7.63
CA THR A 508 9.74 16.59 8.54
C THR A 508 10.26 15.36 7.80
N THR A 509 11.50 14.95 8.06
CA THR A 509 12.02 13.65 7.57
C THR A 509 12.47 12.76 8.71
N THR A 510 12.54 11.46 8.43
CA THR A 510 13.06 10.45 9.36
C THR A 510 14.14 9.59 8.69
N ASN A 511 14.89 8.82 9.48
CA ASN A 511 15.90 7.86 8.98
C ASN A 511 17.02 8.49 8.13
N GLY A 512 17.41 9.73 8.42
CA GLY A 512 18.50 10.43 7.72
C GLY A 512 18.11 11.02 6.37
N GLY A 513 16.80 11.21 6.12
CA GLY A 513 16.31 11.81 4.88
C GLY A 513 16.65 13.30 4.78
N ASP A 514 17.14 13.73 3.64
CA ASP A 514 17.43 15.14 3.35
C ASP A 514 16.15 15.92 2.99
N ILE A 515 16.15 17.24 3.17
CA ILE A 515 15.09 18.14 2.70
C ILE A 515 15.72 19.16 1.74
N THR A 516 15.21 19.19 0.50
CA THR A 516 15.48 20.24 -0.49
C THR A 516 14.18 20.94 -0.85
N ALA A 517 14.17 22.27 -0.77
CA ALA A 517 13.00 23.09 -1.10
C ALA A 517 13.40 24.38 -1.85
N GLU A 518 12.48 24.94 -2.64
CA GLU A 518 12.66 26.27 -3.24
C GLU A 518 12.23 27.38 -2.28
N ASN A 519 11.14 28.12 -2.54
CA ASN A 519 10.65 29.16 -1.63
C ASN A 519 9.70 28.58 -0.57
N LEU A 520 9.84 28.99 0.69
CA LEU A 520 8.92 28.67 1.79
C LEU A 520 8.31 29.98 2.31
N ILE A 521 7.07 30.28 1.94
CA ILE A 521 6.50 31.60 2.15
C ILE A 521 5.15 31.52 2.88
N ILE A 522 5.04 32.20 4.02
CA ILE A 522 3.76 32.53 4.66
C ILE A 522 3.51 34.03 4.47
N LYS A 523 2.59 34.36 3.56
CA LYS A 523 2.11 35.74 3.34
C LYS A 523 0.95 36.00 4.30
N ASP A 524 0.86 37.23 4.81
CA ASP A 524 -0.34 37.86 5.36
C ASP A 524 -1.24 37.02 6.29
N GLY A 525 -1.37 37.39 7.56
CA GLY A 525 -2.28 36.67 8.47
C GLY A 525 -2.41 37.33 9.82
N TRP A 526 -3.39 36.88 10.62
CA TRP A 526 -3.61 37.34 11.99
C TRP A 526 -3.18 36.26 12.97
N GLY A 527 -2.44 36.63 14.02
CA GLY A 527 -2.03 35.70 15.06
C GLY A 527 -0.65 35.08 14.84
N HIS A 528 -0.57 33.75 14.87
CA HIS A 528 0.69 33.02 14.90
C HIS A 528 0.95 32.35 13.55
N ALA A 529 2.02 32.74 12.86
CA ALA A 529 2.51 32.12 11.64
C ALA A 529 3.79 31.34 11.93
N LYS A 530 3.87 30.09 11.45
CA LYS A 530 5.01 29.20 11.71
C LYS A 530 5.44 28.44 10.47
N ILE A 531 6.73 28.55 10.14
CA ILE A 531 7.46 27.62 9.27
C ILE A 531 8.31 26.73 10.16
N ASN A 532 8.13 25.42 10.06
CA ASN A 532 8.87 24.42 10.82
C ASN A 532 9.47 23.41 9.85
N VAL A 533 10.79 23.30 9.81
CA VAL A 533 11.50 22.32 8.98
C VAL A 533 12.40 21.52 9.90
N ASP A 534 12.23 20.20 9.90
CA ASP A 534 13.03 19.27 10.70
C ASP A 534 13.55 18.13 9.82
N ALA A 535 14.75 18.32 9.27
CA ALA A 535 15.42 17.33 8.45
C ALA A 535 16.23 16.37 9.33
N SER A 536 15.95 15.08 9.28
CA SER A 536 16.80 14.08 9.95
C SER A 536 18.18 13.91 9.28
N GLY A 537 18.31 14.28 8.00
CA GLY A 537 19.56 14.41 7.25
C GLY A 537 20.01 15.87 7.12
N GLY A 538 20.36 16.31 5.91
CA GLY A 538 20.70 17.70 5.58
C GLY A 538 19.49 18.52 5.12
N LEU A 539 19.59 19.84 5.25
CA LEU A 539 18.59 20.81 4.79
C LEU A 539 19.20 21.76 3.76
N THR A 540 18.60 21.83 2.57
CA THR A 540 18.92 22.84 1.54
C THR A 540 17.67 23.63 1.17
N VAL A 541 17.74 24.95 1.27
CA VAL A 541 16.68 25.85 0.76
C VAL A 541 17.27 26.76 -0.31
N ASN A 542 16.84 26.56 -1.56
CA ASN A 542 17.32 27.28 -2.73
C ASN A 542 16.72 28.69 -2.84
N GLY A 543 15.47 28.87 -2.38
CA GLY A 543 14.72 30.12 -2.41
C GLY A 543 14.68 30.84 -1.07
N ASP A 544 13.73 31.77 -0.94
CA ASP A 544 13.50 32.58 0.25
C ASP A 544 12.63 31.82 1.28
N VAL A 545 12.95 31.98 2.57
CA VAL A 545 12.12 31.54 3.70
C VAL A 545 11.52 32.77 4.36
N VAL A 546 10.22 33.00 4.18
CA VAL A 546 9.60 34.28 4.56
C VAL A 546 8.32 34.06 5.33
N VAL A 547 8.20 34.77 6.46
CA VAL A 547 6.95 34.90 7.20
C VAL A 547 6.65 36.39 7.36
N GLY A 548 5.60 36.91 6.70
CA GLY A 548 5.03 38.24 7.00
C GLY A 548 5.49 39.46 6.17
N ARG A 549 6.40 39.32 5.19
CA ARG A 549 7.07 40.44 4.48
C ARG A 549 6.19 41.31 3.56
N ASP A 550 5.04 40.82 3.08
CA ASP A 550 4.29 41.43 1.95
C ASP A 550 2.98 42.16 2.28
N SER A 551 2.60 42.35 3.56
CA SER A 551 1.41 43.15 3.90
C SER A 551 1.58 44.22 4.96
N ALA A 552 0.90 45.34 4.70
CA ALA A 552 0.60 46.39 5.68
C ALA A 552 -0.39 45.96 6.78
N ILE A 553 -0.55 44.66 7.05
CA ILE A 553 -1.66 44.11 7.83
C ILE A 553 -1.23 42.83 8.61
N LEU A 554 -0.50 43.01 9.70
CA LEU A 554 -0.88 42.39 10.97
C LEU A 554 -1.65 43.44 11.80
N ASN A 555 -2.76 43.97 11.25
CA ASN A 555 -3.64 44.85 12.04
C ASN A 555 -4.47 43.99 13.00
N VAL A 556 -3.89 43.58 14.11
CA VAL A 556 -4.61 42.95 15.21
C VAL A 556 -5.62 43.96 15.82
N PRO A 557 -6.85 43.58 16.23
CA PRO A 557 -7.69 44.42 17.06
C PRO A 557 -7.25 44.23 18.50
N LEU A 558 -6.79 45.31 19.13
CA LEU A 558 -6.99 45.63 20.56
C LEU A 558 -7.07 44.39 21.49
N THR A 559 -6.03 43.53 21.58
CA THR A 559 -5.70 42.60 22.72
C THR A 559 -4.85 41.35 22.38
N SER A 560 -4.55 41.03 21.11
CA SER A 560 -3.89 39.74 20.73
C SER A 560 -2.38 39.87 20.43
N GLU A 561 -1.60 38.82 20.71
CA GLU A 561 -0.17 38.68 20.36
C GLU A 561 0.01 38.35 18.86
N ALA A 562 1.09 38.84 18.25
CA ALA A 562 1.50 38.53 16.88
C ALA A 562 2.80 37.73 16.92
N GLN A 563 2.86 36.56 16.27
CA GLN A 563 4.05 35.72 16.26
C GLN A 563 4.42 35.30 14.82
N ALA A 564 5.67 35.57 14.43
CA ALA A 564 6.27 35.06 13.20
C ALA A 564 7.45 34.16 13.60
N ILE A 565 7.32 32.85 13.37
CA ILE A 565 8.30 31.85 13.79
C ILE A 565 8.82 31.09 12.57
N ILE A 566 10.15 31.08 12.42
CA ILE A 566 10.87 30.23 11.48
C ILE A 566 11.77 29.31 12.31
N SER A 567 11.61 28.00 12.16
CA SER A 567 12.45 27.00 12.81
C SER A 567 12.98 26.05 11.75
N LEU A 568 14.29 26.07 11.53
CA LEU A 568 15.00 25.26 10.54
C LEU A 568 16.00 24.37 11.27
N SER A 569 15.77 23.06 11.24
CA SER A 569 16.55 22.04 11.94
C SER A 569 17.05 21.02 10.92
N ALA A 570 18.32 20.61 11.04
CA ALA A 570 18.88 19.49 10.30
C ALA A 570 19.78 18.62 11.19
N GLY A 571 19.74 17.30 10.98
CA GLY A 571 20.65 16.35 11.62
C GLY A 571 22.10 16.47 11.13
N ASN A 572 22.29 16.96 9.90
CA ASN A 572 23.58 17.28 9.28
C ASN A 572 23.65 18.80 8.99
N ASP A 573 24.09 19.18 7.79
CA ASP A 573 24.29 20.58 7.39
C ASP A 573 22.97 21.30 7.05
N VAL A 574 22.95 22.61 7.30
CA VAL A 574 21.90 23.53 6.82
C VAL A 574 22.51 24.49 5.80
N VAL A 575 21.95 24.53 4.58
CA VAL A 575 22.37 25.43 3.51
C VAL A 575 21.20 26.29 3.05
N LEU A 576 21.33 27.61 3.24
CA LEU A 576 20.31 28.60 2.89
C LEU A 576 20.86 29.51 1.79
N HIS A 577 20.27 29.44 0.60
CA HIS A 577 20.68 30.22 -0.56
C HIS A 577 19.95 31.57 -0.67
N GLY A 578 18.65 31.61 -0.36
CA GLY A 578 17.84 32.83 -0.39
C GLY A 578 17.75 33.57 0.95
N ASP A 579 16.89 34.58 1.01
CA ASP A 579 16.65 35.39 2.20
C ASP A 579 15.82 34.63 3.24
N VAL A 580 16.15 34.78 4.52
CA VAL A 580 15.37 34.27 5.65
C VAL A 580 14.82 35.44 6.45
N ARG A 581 13.50 35.65 6.42
CA ARG A 581 12.86 36.82 7.04
C ARG A 581 11.61 36.48 7.84
N ALA A 582 11.59 36.92 9.11
CA ALA A 582 10.42 36.82 9.98
C ALA A 582 9.96 38.22 10.39
N ASP A 583 8.76 38.62 9.98
CA ASP A 583 8.19 39.93 10.24
C ASP A 583 6.88 39.81 11.05
N ALA A 584 6.90 40.33 12.27
CA ALA A 584 5.74 40.40 13.18
C ALA A 584 5.41 41.85 13.52
N GLN A 585 4.18 42.30 13.29
CA GLN A 585 3.73 43.66 13.63
C GLN A 585 2.43 43.62 14.43
N GLY A 586 2.44 43.89 15.72
CA GLY A 586 1.23 43.96 16.56
C GLY A 586 0.69 45.39 16.73
N ALA A 587 -0.63 45.53 16.84
CA ALA A 587 -1.30 46.78 17.21
C ALA A 587 -2.00 46.68 18.57
N HIS A 588 -1.55 47.46 19.54
CA HIS A 588 -2.00 47.50 20.94
C HIS A 588 -2.45 48.92 21.37
N GLU A 589 -3.75 49.20 21.29
CA GLU A 589 -4.34 50.38 21.93
C GLU A 589 -4.98 49.97 23.28
N GLY A 590 -4.42 50.39 24.41
CA GLY A 590 -5.13 50.41 25.70
C GLY A 590 -5.10 49.16 26.59
N ALA A 591 -4.17 48.21 26.42
CA ALA A 591 -3.92 47.14 27.39
C ALA A 591 -2.42 46.95 27.65
N GLU A 592 -2.01 46.98 28.92
CA GLU A 592 -0.66 46.58 29.35
C GLU A 592 -0.46 45.08 29.05
N GLY A 593 0.54 44.73 28.22
CA GLY A 593 1.09 43.36 28.17
C GLY A 593 0.95 42.56 26.86
N GLY A 594 0.67 43.17 25.71
CA GLY A 594 0.75 42.47 24.42
C GLY A 594 2.20 42.37 23.91
N VAL A 595 2.62 41.17 23.46
CA VAL A 595 3.96 40.91 22.91
C VAL A 595 3.87 40.61 21.41
N SER A 596 4.69 41.29 20.60
CA SER A 596 4.94 40.93 19.20
C SER A 596 6.27 40.21 19.09
N LYS A 597 6.29 38.99 18.54
CA LYS A 597 7.48 38.15 18.48
C LYS A 597 7.86 37.75 17.05
N ALA A 598 9.08 38.08 16.65
CA ALA A 598 9.72 37.55 15.45
C ALA A 598 10.89 36.65 15.90
N TYR A 599 10.85 35.38 15.53
CA TYR A 599 11.83 34.39 15.96
C TYR A 599 12.32 33.55 14.79
N ILE A 600 13.63 33.54 14.57
CA ILE A 600 14.29 32.67 13.60
C ILE A 600 15.26 31.77 14.39
N ALA A 601 15.06 30.47 14.31
CA ALA A 601 15.96 29.46 14.86
C ALA A 601 16.52 28.59 13.74
N ILE A 602 17.84 28.47 13.68
CA ILE A 602 18.55 27.61 12.75
C ILE A 602 19.43 26.67 13.56
N THR A 603 19.23 25.37 13.41
CA THR A 603 19.97 24.34 14.14
C THR A 603 20.51 23.30 13.17
N SER A 604 21.80 22.94 13.32
CA SER A 604 22.45 21.89 12.53
C SER A 604 23.24 20.94 13.43
N GLY A 605 23.22 19.65 13.11
CA GLY A 605 23.91 18.60 13.87
C GLY A 605 23.10 18.07 15.06
N THR A 606 23.63 17.01 15.69
CA THR A 606 23.02 16.39 16.88
C THR A 606 24.05 16.13 17.97
N ASN A 607 23.57 15.94 19.20
CA ASN A 607 24.36 15.62 20.38
C ASN A 607 25.12 14.28 20.33
N ASP A 608 24.97 13.52 19.25
CA ASP A 608 25.48 12.16 19.07
C ASP A 608 26.66 12.07 18.06
N MET A 609 27.55 13.08 18.03
CA MET A 609 28.83 13.13 17.27
C MET A 609 28.74 13.46 15.77
N LEU A 610 27.58 13.87 15.25
CA LEU A 610 27.47 14.43 13.90
C LEU A 610 27.67 15.95 13.94
N THR A 611 28.79 16.43 13.42
CA THR A 611 29.01 17.86 13.17
C THR A 611 28.17 18.28 11.98
N GLY A 612 27.33 19.31 12.16
CA GLY A 612 26.58 19.94 11.08
C GLY A 612 26.97 21.41 10.97
N ASP A 613 27.29 21.85 9.75
CA ASP A 613 27.61 23.24 9.46
C ASP A 613 26.35 24.03 9.06
N VAL A 614 26.34 25.33 9.33
CA VAL A 614 25.30 26.25 8.84
C VAL A 614 25.91 27.16 7.79
N THR A 615 25.45 27.10 6.55
CA THR A 615 25.85 28.02 5.47
C THR A 615 24.70 28.96 5.12
N ILE A 616 24.92 30.26 5.27
CA ILE A 616 23.92 31.32 4.98
C ILE A 616 24.47 32.22 3.88
N ASN A 617 23.81 32.22 2.71
CA ASN A 617 24.20 33.06 1.57
C ASN A 617 23.32 34.30 1.37
N GLY A 618 22.06 34.27 1.83
CA GLY A 618 21.13 35.40 1.74
C GLY A 618 21.06 36.26 3.01
N ASP A 619 20.12 37.21 3.03
CA ASP A 619 19.89 38.07 4.20
C ASP A 619 19.15 37.32 5.31
N LEU A 620 19.54 37.53 6.57
CA LEU A 620 18.85 37.00 7.75
C LEU A 620 18.25 38.15 8.57
N VAL A 621 16.92 38.28 8.59
CA VAL A 621 16.23 39.45 9.17
C VAL A 621 15.04 39.03 10.04
N ALA A 622 15.04 39.40 11.32
CA ALA A 622 13.88 39.29 12.21
C ALA A 622 13.39 40.68 12.61
N THR A 623 12.14 41.01 12.30
CA THR A 623 11.52 42.30 12.61
C THR A 623 10.28 42.11 13.49
N ALA A 624 10.28 42.67 14.68
CA ALA A 624 9.12 42.76 15.55
C ALA A 624 8.73 44.23 15.77
N ALA A 625 7.46 44.59 15.62
CA ALA A 625 6.97 45.92 15.94
C ALA A 625 5.69 45.85 16.76
N ALA A 626 5.55 46.75 17.73
CA ALA A 626 4.36 46.95 18.55
C ALA A 626 3.93 48.42 18.48
N THR A 627 2.72 48.76 18.95
CA THR A 627 2.35 50.17 19.18
C THR A 627 2.74 50.62 20.59
N ASP A 628 2.67 51.93 20.86
CA ASP A 628 3.10 52.69 22.07
C ASP A 628 2.86 52.10 23.49
N GLN A 629 2.21 50.95 23.67
CA GLN A 629 1.90 50.30 24.96
C GLN A 629 2.24 48.78 25.04
N GLY A 630 2.77 48.15 23.98
CA GLY A 630 3.16 46.73 23.95
C GLY A 630 4.67 46.52 23.83
N THR A 631 5.16 45.30 24.01
CA THR A 631 6.59 44.95 23.87
C THR A 631 6.86 44.15 22.60
N SER A 632 8.04 44.31 22.01
CA SER A 632 8.51 43.65 20.79
C SER A 632 9.73 42.78 21.09
N GLU A 633 9.74 41.54 20.63
CA GLU A 633 10.86 40.60 20.74
C GLU A 633 11.27 40.14 19.35
N ALA A 634 12.46 40.55 18.89
CA ALA A 634 13.07 40.07 17.66
C ALA A 634 14.33 39.25 18.00
N THR A 635 14.30 37.96 17.70
CA THR A 635 15.39 37.04 18.07
C THR A 635 15.80 36.18 16.88
N ILE A 636 17.11 36.17 16.60
CA ILE A 636 17.76 35.25 15.67
C ILE A 636 18.68 34.34 16.50
N GLU A 637 18.50 33.03 16.37
CA GLU A 637 19.29 32.02 17.05
C GLU A 637 19.86 31.05 16.02
N ILE A 638 21.18 30.91 16.02
CA ILE A 638 21.92 29.97 15.17
C ILE A 638 22.72 29.07 16.08
N ASP A 639 22.35 27.79 16.09
CA ASP A 639 23.01 26.73 16.85
C ASP A 639 23.65 25.75 15.87
N ALA A 640 24.92 25.98 15.55
CA ALA A 640 25.72 25.09 14.72
C ALA A 640 26.58 24.17 15.59
N TRP A 641 26.43 22.86 15.42
CA TRP A 641 27.34 21.90 16.06
C TRP A 641 28.68 21.78 15.33
N GLY A 642 28.78 22.36 14.12
CA GLY A 642 30.02 22.65 13.40
C GLY A 642 30.29 24.15 13.34
N LEU A 643 30.57 24.68 12.14
CA LEU A 643 30.86 26.08 11.88
C LEU A 643 29.68 26.81 11.23
N VAL A 644 29.65 28.13 11.43
CA VAL A 644 28.74 29.03 10.69
C VAL A 644 29.50 29.71 9.56
N HIS A 645 29.11 29.42 8.32
CA HIS A 645 29.66 29.98 7.10
C HIS A 645 28.76 31.08 6.54
N TRP A 646 29.28 32.30 6.51
CA TRP A 646 28.63 33.43 5.87
C TRP A 646 29.09 33.54 4.40
N GLY A 647 28.15 33.48 3.47
CA GLY A 647 28.40 33.66 2.05
C GLY A 647 29.02 35.03 1.73
N PRO A 648 29.67 35.17 0.57
CA PRO A 648 30.38 36.41 0.20
C PRO A 648 29.46 37.62 0.00
N GLU A 649 28.18 37.37 -0.27
CA GLU A 649 27.14 38.40 -0.45
C GLU A 649 26.21 38.54 0.77
N ALA A 650 26.38 37.70 1.81
CA ALA A 650 25.54 37.71 2.99
C ALA A 650 25.82 38.93 3.88
N ALA A 651 24.80 39.78 4.04
CA ALA A 651 24.81 40.90 4.97
C ALA A 651 24.96 40.43 6.43
N ASP A 652 25.24 41.36 7.34
CA ASP A 652 25.18 41.05 8.77
C ASP A 652 23.72 40.76 9.16
N PRO A 653 23.44 39.70 9.94
CA PRO A 653 22.09 39.42 10.40
C PRO A 653 21.50 40.59 11.19
N VAL A 654 20.20 40.81 11.03
CA VAL A 654 19.50 41.97 11.58
C VAL A 654 18.32 41.53 12.44
N ALA A 655 18.36 41.86 13.73
CA ALA A 655 17.22 41.77 14.63
C ALA A 655 16.72 43.18 14.98
N GLU A 656 15.46 43.48 14.68
CA GLU A 656 14.84 44.80 14.85
C GLU A 656 13.57 44.71 15.71
N ALA A 657 13.54 45.45 16.81
CA ALA A 657 12.36 45.60 17.67
C ALA A 657 11.87 47.07 17.66
N ASP A 658 10.55 47.23 17.54
CA ASP A 658 9.81 48.51 17.53
C ASP A 658 10.35 49.58 16.56
N ALA A 659 10.21 49.31 15.25
CA ALA A 659 10.42 50.27 14.16
C ALA A 659 11.74 51.07 14.25
N TRP A 660 12.84 50.37 14.52
CA TRP A 660 14.22 50.87 14.61
C TRP A 660 14.60 51.56 15.94
N THR A 661 13.83 51.40 17.01
CA THR A 661 14.24 51.89 18.33
C THR A 661 15.28 50.99 19.00
N VAL A 662 15.20 49.67 18.78
CA VAL A 662 16.15 48.66 19.28
C VAL A 662 16.60 47.80 18.10
N ARG A 663 17.92 47.76 17.81
CA ARG A 663 18.43 47.08 16.62
C ARG A 663 19.81 46.48 16.86
N VAL A 664 19.91 45.17 16.64
CA VAL A 664 21.19 44.45 16.59
C VAL A 664 21.50 44.09 15.15
N GLU A 665 22.70 44.43 14.71
CA GLU A 665 23.26 44.04 13.41
C GLU A 665 24.67 43.51 13.65
N SER A 666 24.81 42.19 13.63
CA SER A 666 26.04 41.51 14.05
C SER A 666 26.06 40.05 13.60
N LYS A 667 27.23 39.57 13.17
CA LYS A 667 27.52 38.14 12.96
C LYS A 667 27.94 37.41 14.24
N GLU A 668 28.08 38.14 15.33
CA GLU A 668 28.36 37.63 16.68
C GLU A 668 27.16 37.83 17.61
N SER A 669 27.10 37.02 18.67
CA SER A 669 26.06 37.13 19.70
C SER A 669 25.97 38.53 20.32
N ALA A 670 24.80 39.15 20.24
CA ALA A 670 24.55 40.48 20.77
C ALA A 670 23.09 40.65 21.19
N ILE A 671 22.84 41.50 22.19
CA ILE A 671 21.50 41.78 22.71
C ILE A 671 21.37 43.27 23.02
N GLU A 672 20.23 43.85 22.68
CA GLU A 672 19.82 45.19 23.08
C GLU A 672 18.42 45.14 23.68
N THR A 673 18.19 45.92 24.74
CA THR A 673 16.89 46.01 25.42
C THR A 673 16.64 47.45 25.84
N ASN A 674 15.45 47.99 25.56
CA ASN A 674 15.08 49.35 25.98
C ASN A 674 14.37 49.40 27.34
N GLU A 675 14.02 50.61 27.79
CA GLU A 675 13.33 50.83 29.07
C GLU A 675 11.88 50.33 29.06
N ASP A 676 11.29 50.15 27.87
CA ASP A 676 9.91 49.71 27.66
C ASP A 676 9.79 48.16 27.62
N GLY A 677 10.91 47.44 27.55
CA GLY A 677 10.97 45.98 27.58
C GLY A 677 11.10 45.31 26.21
N ASP A 678 11.32 46.09 25.14
CA ASP A 678 11.60 45.59 23.80
C ASP A 678 13.00 44.98 23.72
N VAL A 679 13.13 43.85 23.03
CA VAL A 679 14.37 43.07 22.92
C VAL A 679 14.69 42.80 21.45
N ALA A 680 15.90 43.16 21.03
CA ALA A 680 16.51 42.62 19.82
C ALA A 680 17.71 41.77 20.21
N GLN A 681 17.75 40.52 19.75
CA GLN A 681 18.79 39.57 20.13
C GLN A 681 19.25 38.74 18.93
N ILE A 682 20.56 38.57 18.82
CA ILE A 682 21.22 37.62 17.93
C ILE A 682 22.04 36.69 18.82
N ILE A 683 21.85 35.39 18.67
CA ILE A 683 22.61 34.34 19.35
C ILE A 683 23.25 33.50 18.25
N VAL A 684 24.57 33.45 18.28
CA VAL A 684 25.36 32.57 17.41
C VAL A 684 26.16 31.67 18.33
N ASN A 685 25.75 30.41 18.39
CA ASN A 685 26.43 29.33 19.08
C ASN A 685 27.03 28.42 18.01
N GLU A 686 28.31 28.59 17.76
CA GLU A 686 29.10 27.58 17.07
C GLU A 686 29.75 26.69 18.13
N GLN A 687 29.63 25.37 17.99
CA GLN A 687 30.45 24.44 18.75
C GLN A 687 31.84 24.31 18.11
N GLY A 688 32.42 25.43 17.71
CA GLY A 688 33.85 25.57 17.49
C GLY A 688 34.55 25.61 18.85
N ASN A 689 34.80 24.45 19.46
CA ASN A 689 35.63 24.41 20.65
C ASN A 689 36.73 23.38 20.58
N VAL A 690 37.79 23.77 19.90
CA VAL A 690 39.15 23.51 20.36
C VAL A 690 40.04 24.65 19.87
N ALA A 691 40.27 25.62 20.76
CA ALA A 691 41.33 26.60 20.60
C ALA A 691 42.68 25.86 20.72
N GLY A 692 43.20 25.45 19.57
CA GLY A 692 44.47 24.75 19.41
C GLY A 692 44.38 23.69 18.33
N LEU A 693 45.53 23.30 17.79
CA LEU A 693 45.64 22.18 16.88
C LEU A 693 44.86 20.97 17.41
N THR A 694 43.92 20.47 16.61
CA THR A 694 42.99 19.41 17.00
C THR A 694 43.18 18.20 16.13
N GLY A 695 43.35 17.05 16.78
CA GLY A 695 43.30 15.78 16.11
C GLY A 695 42.00 15.03 16.46
N LEU A 696 41.30 14.55 15.45
CA LEU A 696 40.02 13.85 15.58
C LEU A 696 40.22 12.34 15.42
N PRO A 697 39.52 11.51 16.22
CA PRO A 697 39.62 10.06 16.08
C PRO A 697 39.19 9.59 14.70
N ASP A 698 39.94 8.64 14.14
CA ASP A 698 39.57 7.98 12.90
C ASP A 698 38.90 6.64 13.17
N LEU A 699 37.90 6.32 12.35
CA LEU A 699 37.30 4.99 12.29
C LEU A 699 37.45 4.43 10.88
N VAL A 700 38.04 3.25 10.78
CA VAL A 700 38.19 2.54 9.52
C VAL A 700 37.76 1.09 9.67
N GLU A 701 37.05 0.60 8.66
CA GLU A 701 36.66 -0.81 8.57
C GLU A 701 37.46 -1.48 7.45
N THR A 702 37.92 -2.70 7.71
CA THR A 702 38.51 -3.56 6.68
C THR A 702 38.05 -5.00 6.88
N GLN A 703 38.12 -5.79 5.81
CA GLN A 703 37.89 -7.22 5.91
C GLN A 703 39.15 -7.93 6.40
N MET A 704 38.96 -9.15 6.93
CA MET A 704 40.03 -10.04 7.32
C MET A 704 41.02 -10.21 6.17
N ASP A 705 42.31 -10.21 6.50
CA ASP A 705 43.44 -10.34 5.56
C ASP A 705 43.59 -9.23 4.49
N ASN A 706 42.66 -8.28 4.40
CA ASN A 706 42.69 -7.21 3.42
C ASN A 706 43.39 -5.95 3.96
N PRO A 707 44.37 -5.40 3.20
CA PRO A 707 45.02 -4.16 3.57
C PRO A 707 44.09 -2.97 3.38
N VAL A 708 44.25 -1.96 4.25
CA VAL A 708 43.58 -0.66 4.13
C VAL A 708 44.61 0.45 4.14
N GLU A 709 44.38 1.45 3.30
CA GLU A 709 45.16 2.69 3.24
C GLU A 709 44.25 3.85 3.58
N GLY A 710 44.78 4.84 4.28
CA GLY A 710 44.03 6.02 4.69
C GLY A 710 44.96 7.18 5.01
N ASN A 711 44.40 8.29 5.46
CA ASN A 711 45.19 9.42 5.96
C ASN A 711 44.55 9.91 7.26
N VAL A 712 45.35 10.04 8.33
CA VAL A 712 44.87 10.43 9.67
C VAL A 712 44.69 11.95 9.83
N LEU A 713 45.17 12.76 8.88
CA LEU A 713 45.13 14.21 8.97
C LEU A 713 43.95 14.82 8.19
N THR A 714 43.13 14.01 7.52
CA THR A 714 42.05 14.53 6.64
C THR A 714 40.91 15.21 7.39
N ASN A 715 40.70 14.82 8.63
CA ASN A 715 39.72 15.34 9.58
C ASN A 715 40.37 16.17 10.70
N ASP A 716 41.70 16.30 10.70
CA ASP A 716 42.43 17.12 11.66
C ASP A 716 42.48 18.58 11.20
N ILE A 717 42.43 19.51 12.15
CA ILE A 717 42.31 20.94 11.84
C ILE A 717 43.34 21.74 12.63
N ASP A 718 44.08 22.57 11.91
CA ASP A 718 44.85 23.70 12.45
C ASP A 718 44.12 25.01 12.13
N PRO A 719 43.62 25.74 13.14
CA PRO A 719 42.89 27.00 12.93
C PRO A 719 43.70 28.09 12.22
N GLU A 720 45.03 28.06 12.32
CA GLU A 720 45.96 28.97 11.68
C GLU A 720 46.28 28.61 10.21
N GLY A 721 45.79 27.46 9.73
CA GLY A 721 45.92 27.01 8.35
C GLY A 721 47.32 26.55 7.98
N GLU A 722 48.14 26.16 8.95
CA GLU A 722 49.47 25.61 8.73
C GLU A 722 49.41 24.13 8.32
N ALA A 723 50.47 23.65 7.66
CA ALA A 723 50.52 22.26 7.19
C ALA A 723 50.68 21.29 8.37
N LEU A 724 49.72 20.37 8.50
CA LEU A 724 49.74 19.31 9.51
C LEU A 724 50.80 18.25 9.19
N THR A 725 51.39 17.70 10.25
CA THR A 725 52.24 16.50 10.18
C THR A 725 51.83 15.48 11.24
N ALA A 726 51.87 14.19 10.90
CA ALA A 726 51.53 13.10 11.81
C ALA A 726 52.79 12.48 12.43
N THR A 727 52.69 12.01 13.67
CA THR A 727 53.74 11.20 14.31
C THR A 727 53.11 10.06 15.10
N LEU A 728 53.57 8.84 14.85
CA LEU A 728 53.08 7.65 15.54
C LEU A 728 53.44 7.69 17.04
N VAL A 729 52.45 7.50 17.90
CA VAL A 729 52.63 7.40 19.36
C VAL A 729 52.70 5.94 19.78
N ASP A 730 51.65 5.18 19.44
CA ASP A 730 51.58 3.73 19.68
C ASP A 730 50.99 3.03 18.47
N GLY A 731 51.59 1.92 18.07
CA GLY A 731 51.23 1.19 16.86
C GLY A 731 50.10 0.18 17.09
N PRO A 732 49.48 -0.32 16.01
CA PRO A 732 48.46 -1.35 16.09
C PRO A 732 49.03 -2.69 16.58
N LEU A 733 48.28 -3.39 17.44
CA LEU A 733 48.72 -4.61 18.11
C LEU A 733 48.55 -5.86 17.23
N TYR A 734 47.54 -5.85 16.37
CA TYR A 734 47.13 -6.96 15.51
C TYR A 734 47.39 -6.68 14.03
N ALA A 735 48.29 -5.75 13.71
CA ALA A 735 48.82 -5.57 12.37
C ALA A 735 49.90 -6.60 12.02
N LYS A 736 49.86 -7.13 10.79
CA LYS A 736 50.96 -7.82 10.11
C LYS A 736 51.99 -6.83 9.58
N SER A 737 51.54 -5.69 9.07
CA SER A 737 52.36 -4.57 8.65
C SER A 737 51.61 -3.27 8.88
N PHE A 738 52.33 -2.26 9.36
CA PHE A 738 51.79 -0.92 9.58
C PHE A 738 52.87 0.13 9.27
N THR A 739 52.48 1.17 8.54
CA THR A 739 53.29 2.38 8.30
C THR A 739 52.41 3.60 8.46
N LEU A 740 52.95 4.65 9.07
CA LEU A 740 52.36 6.00 9.12
C LEU A 740 53.45 6.97 8.65
N ASP A 741 53.17 7.72 7.60
CA ASP A 741 54.05 8.73 7.02
C ASP A 741 53.75 10.12 7.60
N ASP A 742 54.73 11.03 7.53
CA ASP A 742 54.61 12.38 8.12
C ASP A 742 53.47 13.21 7.51
N ASP A 743 53.03 12.90 6.28
CA ASP A 743 51.89 13.55 5.61
C ASP A 743 50.52 12.98 6.02
N GLY A 744 50.50 12.11 7.04
CA GLY A 744 49.30 11.49 7.58
C GLY A 744 48.91 10.20 6.88
N SER A 745 49.49 9.88 5.72
CA SER A 745 49.14 8.66 4.98
C SER A 745 49.59 7.44 5.75
N TYR A 746 48.73 6.43 5.86
CA TYR A 746 49.05 5.18 6.51
C TYR A 746 48.63 3.97 5.68
N SER A 747 49.32 2.85 5.91
CA SER A 747 48.96 1.54 5.38
C SER A 747 48.90 0.56 6.55
N TYR A 748 47.76 -0.11 6.69
CA TYR A 748 47.53 -1.14 7.69
C TYR A 748 47.18 -2.46 6.99
N THR A 749 47.83 -3.54 7.41
CA THR A 749 47.45 -4.91 7.02
C THR A 749 47.23 -5.71 8.29
N PRO A 750 46.04 -6.29 8.53
CA PRO A 750 45.79 -7.10 9.71
C PRO A 750 46.65 -8.37 9.73
N GLN A 751 46.85 -8.92 10.93
CA GLN A 751 47.40 -10.26 11.12
C GLN A 751 46.48 -11.28 10.44
N ALA A 752 47.10 -12.27 9.80
CA ALA A 752 46.35 -13.28 9.07
C ALA A 752 45.35 -13.99 10.01
N GLY A 753 44.08 -13.98 9.65
CA GLY A 753 42.99 -14.58 10.42
C GLY A 753 42.52 -13.80 11.65
N TYR A 754 42.93 -12.53 11.82
CA TYR A 754 42.47 -11.71 12.94
C TYR A 754 41.11 -11.06 12.64
N VAL A 755 40.16 -11.23 13.55
CA VAL A 755 38.82 -10.62 13.52
C VAL A 755 38.59 -9.94 14.87
N GLY A 756 38.19 -8.69 14.85
CA GLY A 756 38.06 -7.87 16.05
C GLY A 756 38.52 -6.44 15.82
N THR A 757 38.69 -5.70 16.91
CA THR A 757 39.10 -4.30 16.87
C THR A 757 40.59 -4.18 17.15
N ASP A 758 41.32 -3.54 16.25
CA ASP A 758 42.69 -3.07 16.48
C ASP A 758 42.69 -1.54 16.58
N SER A 759 43.75 -0.96 17.14
CA SER A 759 43.85 0.49 17.23
C SER A 759 45.30 0.96 17.32
N PHE A 760 45.53 2.16 16.82
CA PHE A 760 46.81 2.86 16.98
C PHE A 760 46.56 4.30 17.38
N THR A 761 47.59 4.97 17.90
CA THR A 761 47.48 6.38 18.28
C THR A 761 48.59 7.20 17.64
N TYR A 762 48.26 8.41 17.21
CA TYR A 762 49.21 9.37 16.63
C TYR A 762 49.03 10.75 17.27
N THR A 763 49.97 11.66 17.03
CA THR A 763 49.80 13.09 17.31
C THR A 763 49.91 13.87 16.00
N ALA A 764 49.04 14.85 15.80
CA ALA A 764 49.22 15.86 14.76
C ALA A 764 50.10 17.01 15.29
N SER A 765 50.88 17.66 14.42
CA SER A 765 51.73 18.81 14.74
C SER A 765 51.70 19.87 13.64
N ALA A 766 51.59 21.14 14.04
CA ALA A 766 51.63 22.34 13.22
C ALA A 766 52.11 23.53 14.07
N GLY A 767 52.85 24.49 13.53
CA GLY A 767 53.26 25.72 14.26
C GLY A 767 54.12 25.55 15.51
N GLY A 768 54.57 24.34 15.82
CA GLY A 768 55.20 24.01 17.11
C GLY A 768 54.21 23.62 18.22
N GLU A 769 52.92 23.53 17.90
CA GLU A 769 51.89 22.86 18.69
C GLU A 769 51.76 21.39 18.30
N THR A 770 51.31 20.55 19.24
CA THR A 770 51.15 19.11 19.07
C THR A 770 49.89 18.67 19.82
N THR A 771 49.05 17.85 19.20
CA THR A 771 47.82 17.31 19.82
C THR A 771 48.14 16.38 21.00
N VAL A 772 47.14 16.07 21.82
CA VAL A 772 47.17 14.82 22.61
C VAL A 772 47.12 13.61 21.65
N PRO A 773 47.58 12.42 22.08
CA PRO A 773 47.45 11.22 21.26
C PRO A 773 45.98 10.97 20.84
N VAL A 774 45.76 10.93 19.53
CA VAL A 774 44.48 10.72 18.85
C VAL A 774 44.34 9.24 18.53
N LEU A 775 43.14 8.69 18.70
CA LEU A 775 42.88 7.26 18.52
C LEU A 775 42.38 6.97 17.11
N VAL A 776 43.05 6.04 16.42
CA VAL A 776 42.52 5.40 15.22
C VAL A 776 42.01 4.02 15.60
N THR A 777 40.73 3.76 15.34
CA THR A 777 40.10 2.47 15.57
C THR A 777 39.91 1.76 14.23
N ILE A 778 40.39 0.52 14.15
CA ILE A 778 40.25 -0.33 12.97
C ILE A 778 39.38 -1.53 13.34
N THR A 779 38.23 -1.64 12.70
CA THR A 779 37.36 -2.82 12.85
C THR A 779 37.66 -3.80 11.73
N ILE A 780 38.03 -5.04 12.09
CA ILE A 780 38.30 -6.13 11.15
C ILE A 780 37.17 -7.15 11.21
N THR A 781 36.44 -7.32 10.12
CA THR A 781 35.31 -8.25 9.99
C THR A 781 35.69 -9.50 9.17
N ASN A 782 34.99 -10.62 9.41
CA ASN A 782 35.14 -11.86 8.65
C ASN A 782 34.10 -11.91 7.52
N ASP A 783 34.52 -12.20 6.29
CA ASP A 783 33.57 -12.39 5.21
C ASP A 783 32.98 -13.80 5.30
N LEU A 784 31.64 -13.89 5.39
CA LEU A 784 30.98 -15.18 5.56
C LEU A 784 31.15 -16.04 4.29
N PRO A 785 31.34 -17.37 4.45
CA PRO A 785 31.36 -18.25 3.30
C PRO A 785 30.00 -18.34 2.64
N THR A 786 29.97 -18.73 1.37
CA THR A 786 28.74 -18.98 0.59
C THR A 786 28.64 -20.47 0.23
N ALA A 787 27.57 -21.12 0.68
CA ALA A 787 27.26 -22.50 0.29
C ALA A 787 26.44 -22.51 -1.00
N ILE A 788 26.86 -23.28 -2.01
CA ILE A 788 26.18 -23.42 -3.30
C ILE A 788 25.50 -24.79 -3.36
N ASN A 789 24.23 -24.83 -3.76
CA ASN A 789 23.47 -26.08 -3.87
C ASN A 789 24.14 -27.08 -4.82
N ASP A 790 24.26 -28.34 -4.38
CA ASP A 790 24.83 -29.43 -5.18
C ASP A 790 23.77 -30.17 -6.00
N MET A 791 24.20 -30.67 -7.15
CA MET A 791 23.48 -31.72 -7.88
C MET A 791 24.41 -32.87 -8.26
N THR A 792 23.96 -34.10 -8.01
CA THR A 792 24.71 -35.30 -8.41
C THR A 792 23.82 -36.40 -8.98
N LEU A 793 24.40 -37.26 -9.80
CA LEU A 793 23.74 -38.43 -10.37
C LEU A 793 24.22 -39.69 -9.65
N ALA A 794 23.28 -40.41 -9.05
CA ALA A 794 23.53 -41.74 -8.49
C ALA A 794 22.98 -42.82 -9.42
N THR A 795 23.63 -43.98 -9.44
CA THR A 795 23.09 -45.15 -10.13
C THR A 795 22.26 -45.98 -9.17
N ILE A 796 21.13 -46.49 -9.65
CA ILE A 796 20.25 -47.36 -8.86
C ILE A 796 21.03 -48.52 -8.20
N ASN A 797 20.76 -48.76 -6.91
CA ASN A 797 21.39 -49.82 -6.10
C ASN A 797 22.91 -49.71 -5.89
N THR A 798 23.54 -48.56 -6.14
CA THR A 798 24.98 -48.36 -5.94
C THR A 798 25.27 -47.12 -5.10
N ALA A 799 26.26 -47.21 -4.21
CA ALA A 799 26.73 -46.07 -3.43
C ALA A 799 27.44 -45.04 -4.34
N THR A 800 27.20 -43.76 -4.07
CA THR A 800 27.80 -42.62 -4.77
C THR A 800 28.46 -41.69 -3.74
N ILE A 801 29.69 -41.25 -4.02
CA ILE A 801 30.41 -40.27 -3.18
C ILE A 801 30.09 -38.88 -3.72
N ILE A 802 29.76 -37.95 -2.81
CA ILE A 802 29.34 -36.58 -3.09
C ILE A 802 30.28 -35.65 -2.32
N ASN A 803 30.94 -34.73 -3.00
CA ASN A 803 31.73 -33.69 -2.35
C ASN A 803 30.96 -32.38 -2.38
N VAL A 804 30.35 -32.02 -1.25
CA VAL A 804 29.45 -30.86 -1.16
C VAL A 804 30.15 -29.53 -1.00
N LEU A 805 31.42 -29.54 -0.58
CA LEU A 805 32.20 -28.30 -0.43
C LEU A 805 32.96 -27.93 -1.71
N ALA A 806 32.73 -28.65 -2.81
CA ALA A 806 33.53 -28.48 -4.03
C ALA A 806 33.21 -27.19 -4.79
N ASN A 807 31.98 -26.72 -4.65
CA ASN A 807 31.41 -25.52 -5.25
C ASN A 807 31.14 -24.42 -4.22
N ASP A 808 31.36 -24.67 -2.93
CA ASP A 808 31.26 -23.65 -1.89
C ASP A 808 32.48 -22.72 -1.95
N ILE A 809 32.25 -21.42 -1.73
CA ILE A 809 33.28 -20.39 -1.83
C ILE A 809 33.34 -19.64 -0.51
N ASP A 810 34.56 -19.39 -0.05
CA ASP A 810 34.86 -18.48 1.04
C ASP A 810 35.59 -17.26 0.46
N PRO A 811 35.09 -16.02 0.65
CA PRO A 811 35.74 -14.82 0.14
C PRO A 811 37.17 -14.62 0.67
N ASP A 812 37.40 -15.00 1.93
CA ASP A 812 38.72 -14.99 2.60
C ASP A 812 39.60 -16.19 2.19
N LYS A 813 39.02 -17.14 1.46
CA LYS A 813 39.61 -18.41 0.99
C LYS A 813 39.97 -19.36 2.12
N ASP A 814 39.26 -19.27 3.24
CA ASP A 814 39.43 -20.16 4.36
C ASP A 814 38.95 -21.60 4.06
N PRO A 815 39.60 -22.63 4.64
CA PRO A 815 39.21 -24.02 4.42
C PRO A 815 37.85 -24.36 5.03
N LEU A 816 36.83 -24.51 4.18
CA LEU A 816 35.48 -24.88 4.60
C LEU A 816 35.37 -26.30 5.16
N LYS A 817 34.46 -26.48 6.11
CA LYS A 817 34.14 -27.78 6.73
C LYS A 817 32.64 -27.95 6.89
N VAL A 818 32.15 -29.17 6.64
CA VAL A 818 30.77 -29.57 6.98
C VAL A 818 30.66 -29.74 8.49
N LYS A 819 29.78 -28.96 9.12
CA LYS A 819 29.52 -28.97 10.56
C LYS A 819 28.37 -29.90 10.94
N SER A 820 27.28 -29.88 10.18
CA SER A 820 26.13 -30.75 10.40
C SER A 820 25.36 -30.99 9.11
N PHE A 821 24.46 -31.97 9.10
CA PHE A 821 23.60 -32.28 7.97
C PHE A 821 22.28 -32.88 8.41
N PHE A 822 21.28 -32.81 7.53
CA PHE A 822 19.95 -33.34 7.75
C PHE A 822 19.45 -34.07 6.50
N TYR A 823 18.95 -35.29 6.69
CA TYR A 823 18.47 -36.16 5.61
C TYR A 823 17.33 -37.05 6.10
N GLU A 824 16.19 -37.00 5.39
CA GLU A 824 14.98 -37.78 5.69
C GLU A 824 14.57 -38.74 4.54
N GLY A 825 15.47 -39.00 3.60
CA GLY A 825 15.18 -39.88 2.45
C GLY A 825 15.15 -41.37 2.81
N ALA A 826 14.69 -42.20 1.87
CA ALA A 826 14.54 -43.64 2.04
C ALA A 826 15.86 -44.41 1.86
N GLY A 827 16.89 -43.78 1.27
CA GLY A 827 18.25 -44.30 1.17
C GLY A 827 19.06 -44.16 2.46
N THR A 828 20.38 -44.31 2.35
CA THR A 828 21.32 -44.08 3.45
C THR A 828 22.34 -43.03 3.06
N LEU A 829 22.57 -42.04 3.93
CA LEU A 829 23.55 -40.97 3.76
C LEU A 829 24.54 -40.98 4.93
N VAL A 830 25.84 -40.99 4.65
CA VAL A 830 26.91 -41.02 5.65
C VAL A 830 27.93 -39.93 5.36
N LEU A 831 28.23 -39.06 6.34
CA LEU A 831 29.36 -38.12 6.26
C LEU A 831 30.68 -38.87 6.52
N ASN A 832 31.60 -38.83 5.56
CA ASN A 832 32.91 -39.46 5.63
C ASN A 832 33.92 -38.56 6.38
N ALA A 833 34.97 -39.17 6.94
CA ALA A 833 35.99 -38.44 7.70
C ALA A 833 36.77 -37.38 6.88
N ASN A 834 36.71 -37.45 5.54
CA ASN A 834 37.33 -36.48 4.64
C ASN A 834 36.38 -35.34 4.21
N GLY A 835 35.18 -35.22 4.81
CA GLY A 835 34.21 -34.16 4.52
C GLY A 835 33.23 -34.45 3.37
N THR A 836 33.39 -35.57 2.66
CA THR A 836 32.45 -35.99 1.60
C THR A 836 31.28 -36.80 2.15
N PHE A 837 30.16 -36.88 1.42
CA PHE A 837 29.05 -37.76 1.75
C PHE A 837 29.05 -39.03 0.90
N THR A 838 28.70 -40.17 1.51
CA THR A 838 28.37 -41.41 0.80
C THR A 838 26.86 -41.60 0.81
N TYR A 839 26.22 -41.50 -0.35
CA TYR A 839 24.79 -41.74 -0.53
C TYR A 839 24.55 -43.10 -1.20
N THR A 840 23.67 -43.93 -0.62
CA THR A 840 23.20 -45.18 -1.24
C THR A 840 21.68 -45.15 -1.33
N PRO A 841 21.08 -45.18 -2.54
CA PRO A 841 19.63 -45.15 -2.69
C PRO A 841 18.99 -46.43 -2.15
N ALA A 842 17.73 -46.34 -1.72
CA ALA A 842 16.93 -47.51 -1.36
C ALA A 842 16.88 -48.51 -2.52
N LYS A 843 16.82 -49.80 -2.21
CA LYS A 843 16.84 -50.85 -3.24
C LYS A 843 15.67 -50.67 -4.22
N GLY A 844 15.98 -50.47 -5.50
CA GLY A 844 14.98 -50.28 -6.56
C GLY A 844 14.49 -48.84 -6.75
N PHE A 845 14.97 -47.87 -5.97
CA PHE A 845 14.54 -46.47 -6.08
C PHE A 845 15.10 -45.79 -7.34
N VAL A 846 14.22 -45.15 -8.10
CA VAL A 846 14.52 -44.28 -9.24
C VAL A 846 13.72 -43.01 -9.02
N GLY A 847 14.40 -41.86 -9.00
CA GLY A 847 13.78 -40.60 -8.61
C GLY A 847 14.79 -39.63 -8.03
N GLN A 848 14.30 -38.55 -7.44
CA GLN A 848 15.12 -37.51 -6.82
C GLN A 848 14.96 -37.57 -5.30
N GLU A 849 16.07 -37.54 -4.57
CA GLU A 849 16.11 -37.31 -3.12
C GLU A 849 16.98 -36.10 -2.79
N THR A 850 16.74 -35.49 -1.65
CA THR A 850 17.45 -34.28 -1.22
C THR A 850 17.89 -34.37 0.23
N PHE A 851 19.05 -33.79 0.55
CA PHE A 851 19.50 -33.55 1.92
C PHE A 851 20.06 -32.13 2.03
N THR A 852 20.17 -31.61 3.25
CA THR A 852 20.84 -30.33 3.50
C THR A 852 22.09 -30.54 4.35
N TYR A 853 23.11 -29.71 4.14
CA TYR A 853 24.29 -29.65 5.01
C TYR A 853 24.52 -28.20 5.44
N ARG A 854 25.25 -28.06 6.55
CA ARG A 854 25.72 -26.78 7.07
C ARG A 854 27.24 -26.76 7.05
N ALA A 855 27.84 -25.76 6.42
CA ALA A 855 29.28 -25.55 6.36
C ALA A 855 29.70 -24.32 7.18
N THR A 856 30.98 -24.25 7.54
CA THR A 856 31.63 -23.16 8.27
C THR A 856 33.09 -23.05 7.85
N ASP A 857 33.63 -21.84 7.87
CA ASP A 857 35.05 -21.49 7.72
C ASP A 857 35.88 -21.81 8.99
N GLY A 858 35.21 -21.93 10.14
CA GLY A 858 35.82 -22.23 11.43
C GLY A 858 36.38 -21.02 12.16
N GLN A 859 35.98 -19.80 11.79
CA GLN A 859 36.42 -18.55 12.40
C GLN A 859 35.57 -18.13 13.63
N ILE A 860 36.08 -17.17 14.40
CA ILE A 860 35.46 -16.71 15.66
C ILE A 860 34.09 -16.07 15.35
N GLY A 861 33.02 -16.66 15.87
CA GLY A 861 31.63 -16.29 15.53
C GLY A 861 30.82 -17.49 15.02
N ASP A 862 31.50 -18.51 14.46
CA ASP A 862 30.98 -19.84 14.14
C ASP A 862 29.65 -19.84 13.36
N TYR A 863 29.53 -18.88 12.43
CA TYR A 863 28.42 -18.76 11.50
C TYR A 863 28.36 -19.98 10.58
N VAL A 864 27.14 -20.43 10.29
CA VAL A 864 26.89 -21.65 9.53
C VAL A 864 26.02 -21.37 8.32
N ILE A 865 26.55 -21.68 7.16
CA ILE A 865 25.87 -21.54 5.87
C ILE A 865 25.22 -22.86 5.49
N GLN A 866 24.02 -22.82 4.94
CA GLN A 866 23.24 -24.02 4.61
C GLN A 866 23.01 -24.14 3.11
N ALA A 867 23.30 -25.31 2.53
CA ALA A 867 22.96 -25.63 1.15
C ALA A 867 22.21 -26.96 1.04
N LYS A 868 21.49 -27.10 -0.07
CA LYS A 868 20.68 -28.27 -0.42
C LYS A 868 21.39 -29.06 -1.51
N VAL A 869 21.52 -30.36 -1.27
CA VAL A 869 22.02 -31.34 -2.22
C VAL A 869 20.86 -32.08 -2.85
N THR A 870 20.87 -32.16 -4.18
CA THR A 870 19.90 -32.91 -4.97
C THR A 870 20.56 -34.12 -5.62
N VAL A 871 20.12 -35.33 -5.26
CA VAL A 871 20.60 -36.58 -5.84
C VAL A 871 19.53 -37.14 -6.78
N ARG A 872 19.87 -37.29 -8.07
CA ARG A 872 19.01 -37.96 -9.05
C ARG A 872 19.50 -39.38 -9.28
N VAL A 873 18.63 -40.36 -9.03
CA VAL A 873 18.95 -41.78 -9.15
C VAL A 873 18.44 -42.28 -10.50
N GLY A 874 19.36 -42.51 -11.44
CA GLY A 874 19.08 -42.94 -12.81
C GLY A 874 19.44 -44.40 -13.11
N GLN A 875 18.89 -44.95 -14.18
CA GLN A 875 19.34 -46.24 -14.74
C GLN A 875 20.46 -46.01 -15.76
N ARG A 876 21.46 -46.90 -15.77
CA ARG A 876 22.61 -46.81 -16.68
C ARG A 876 22.17 -46.93 -18.15
N PRO A 877 22.60 -46.05 -19.07
CA PRO A 877 22.34 -46.23 -20.50
C PRO A 877 23.14 -47.42 -21.05
N VAL A 878 22.52 -48.20 -21.94
CA VAL A 878 23.21 -49.21 -22.76
C VAL A 878 23.48 -48.61 -24.16
N PRO A 879 24.66 -48.77 -24.78
CA PRO A 879 24.99 -48.07 -26.03
C PRO A 879 24.37 -48.68 -27.32
N SER A 880 23.73 -47.80 -28.10
CA SER A 880 23.41 -47.70 -29.55
C SER A 880 23.40 -48.92 -30.50
N GLU A 881 22.29 -49.08 -31.25
CA GLU A 881 22.30 -49.32 -32.71
C GLU A 881 20.94 -48.97 -33.40
N PHE A 882 20.98 -48.80 -34.72
CA PHE A 882 20.19 -47.90 -35.58
C PHE A 882 18.93 -48.55 -36.25
N TYR A 883 17.74 -47.91 -36.18
CA TYR A 883 16.67 -47.97 -37.23
C TYR A 883 15.53 -46.96 -36.95
N MET A 884 15.13 -46.14 -37.93
CA MET A 884 13.80 -45.50 -38.02
C MET A 884 13.03 -46.24 -39.14
N PRO A 885 11.71 -46.54 -39.06
CA PRO A 885 10.65 -45.51 -38.94
C PRO A 885 9.30 -45.90 -38.24
N ALA A 886 8.53 -44.85 -37.90
CA ALA A 886 7.06 -44.75 -37.71
C ALA A 886 6.34 -45.34 -36.45
N GLY A 887 6.11 -44.47 -35.44
CA GLY A 887 4.98 -44.44 -34.46
C GLY A 887 4.86 -45.58 -33.42
N PRO A 888 4.18 -45.41 -32.25
CA PRO A 888 3.38 -44.29 -31.73
C PRO A 888 4.09 -43.53 -30.58
N GLY A 889 3.54 -42.38 -30.17
CA GLY A 889 4.23 -41.32 -29.43
C GLY A 889 4.68 -41.62 -27.98
N PRO A 890 5.60 -40.79 -27.45
CA PRO A 890 6.07 -40.84 -26.07
C PRO A 890 5.02 -40.30 -25.09
N ASP A 891 4.87 -41.03 -24.00
CA ASP A 891 4.08 -40.67 -22.84
C ASP A 891 4.61 -39.38 -22.18
N LYS A 892 3.65 -38.46 -22.00
CA LYS A 892 3.61 -37.17 -21.27
C LYS A 892 4.89 -36.69 -20.58
N THR A 893 5.56 -35.70 -21.20
CA THR A 893 6.39 -34.72 -20.48
C THR A 893 5.45 -33.59 -20.05
N GLU A 894 5.20 -33.49 -18.74
CA GLU A 894 4.26 -32.53 -18.15
C GLU A 894 4.91 -31.13 -18.11
N ILE A 895 4.59 -30.26 -19.08
CA ILE A 895 4.97 -28.84 -19.06
C ILE A 895 3.75 -28.06 -18.58
N ARG A 896 3.88 -27.36 -17.45
CA ARG A 896 2.81 -26.58 -16.81
C ARG A 896 2.81 -25.18 -17.40
N VAL A 897 1.77 -24.82 -18.15
CA VAL A 897 1.59 -23.45 -18.68
C VAL A 897 0.25 -22.93 -18.20
N SER A 898 0.27 -21.87 -17.39
CA SER A 898 -0.95 -21.15 -16.97
C SER A 898 -1.38 -20.19 -18.08
N GLY A 899 -2.55 -20.40 -18.68
CA GLY A 899 -3.16 -19.41 -19.59
C GLY A 899 -3.91 -19.94 -20.82
N CYS A 900 -4.55 -18.98 -21.51
CA CYS A 900 -5.47 -19.12 -22.64
C CYS A 900 -5.05 -20.18 -23.71
N PRO A 901 -6.00 -20.89 -24.36
CA PRO A 901 -5.72 -21.84 -25.46
C PRO A 901 -4.91 -21.30 -26.65
N ALA A 902 -4.83 -19.97 -26.81
CA ALA A 902 -3.99 -19.29 -27.79
C ALA A 902 -2.50 -19.34 -27.43
N LEU A 903 -2.14 -19.13 -26.15
CA LEU A 903 -0.79 -19.23 -25.60
C LEU A 903 -0.24 -20.66 -25.81
N MET A 904 -1.07 -21.68 -25.60
CA MET A 904 -0.74 -23.08 -25.89
C MET A 904 -0.47 -23.36 -27.37
N LYS A 905 -1.09 -22.62 -28.30
CA LYS A 905 -0.81 -22.76 -29.75
C LYS A 905 0.54 -22.18 -30.10
N TRP A 906 0.85 -21.05 -29.49
CA TRP A 906 2.08 -20.34 -29.70
C TRP A 906 3.24 -21.08 -29.02
N ALA A 907 3.15 -21.42 -27.73
CA ALA A 907 4.18 -22.14 -26.98
C ALA A 907 4.53 -23.50 -27.61
N ALA A 908 3.54 -24.29 -28.04
CA ALA A 908 3.80 -25.55 -28.75
C ALA A 908 4.58 -25.34 -30.07
N LYS A 909 4.27 -24.27 -30.81
CA LYS A 909 4.95 -23.91 -32.06
C LYS A 909 6.34 -23.33 -31.80
N GLU A 910 6.47 -22.52 -30.77
CA GLU A 910 7.66 -21.77 -30.39
C GLU A 910 8.74 -22.66 -29.77
N LEU A 911 8.31 -23.64 -28.98
CA LEU A 911 9.13 -24.62 -28.26
C LEU A 911 9.35 -25.91 -29.05
N GLY A 912 8.73 -26.06 -30.23
CA GLY A 912 8.85 -27.27 -31.05
C GLY A 912 8.21 -28.53 -30.45
N VAL A 913 7.24 -28.37 -29.53
CA VAL A 913 6.63 -29.48 -28.78
C VAL A 913 5.22 -29.79 -29.33
N ASP A 914 4.85 -31.09 -29.42
CA ASP A 914 3.53 -31.50 -29.90
C ASP A 914 2.41 -31.02 -28.94
N ARG A 915 1.41 -30.31 -29.50
CA ARG A 915 0.31 -29.66 -28.78
C ARG A 915 -0.55 -30.61 -27.93
N LYS A 916 -0.52 -31.92 -28.22
CA LYS A 916 -1.21 -32.96 -27.43
C LYS A 916 -0.45 -33.40 -26.17
N ARG A 917 0.77 -32.90 -25.96
CA ARG A 917 1.62 -33.26 -24.81
C ARG A 917 1.64 -32.22 -23.68
N LEU A 918 0.95 -31.09 -23.84
CA LEU A 918 0.77 -30.08 -22.81
C LEU A 918 -0.59 -30.29 -22.12
N GLU A 919 -0.62 -30.42 -20.79
CA GLU A 919 -1.85 -30.48 -19.99
C GLU A 919 -2.13 -29.14 -19.29
N VAL A 920 -3.40 -28.72 -19.28
CA VAL A 920 -3.88 -27.49 -18.64
C VAL A 920 -4.25 -27.81 -17.20
N TRP A 921 -3.64 -27.13 -16.24
CA TRP A 921 -4.23 -26.94 -14.92
C TRP A 921 -4.93 -25.58 -14.93
N SER A 922 -6.25 -25.54 -14.70
CA SER A 922 -6.90 -24.29 -14.32
C SER A 922 -6.53 -24.00 -12.87
N VAL A 923 -5.45 -23.23 -12.66
CA VAL A 923 -5.23 -22.57 -11.37
C VAL A 923 -5.17 -21.08 -11.64
N ASN A 924 -6.35 -20.46 -11.64
CA ASN A 924 -6.46 -19.01 -11.55
C ASN A 924 -6.04 -18.49 -10.16
N GLY A 925 -5.80 -19.35 -9.16
CA GLY A 925 -5.42 -18.92 -7.80
C GLY A 925 -3.99 -18.38 -7.67
N LEU A 926 -2.98 -19.01 -8.30
CA LEU A 926 -1.56 -18.63 -8.15
C LEU A 926 -1.10 -17.54 -9.13
N ALA A 927 -1.75 -17.42 -10.29
CA ALA A 927 -1.48 -16.34 -11.25
C ALA A 927 -2.15 -15.02 -10.85
N SER A 928 -3.34 -15.10 -10.21
CA SER A 928 -4.06 -13.91 -9.72
C SER A 928 -3.42 -13.33 -8.45
N ALA A 929 -2.83 -14.17 -7.58
CA ALA A 929 -2.03 -13.73 -6.44
C ALA A 929 -0.69 -13.03 -6.82
N ARG A 930 -0.33 -13.01 -8.11
CA ARG A 930 0.86 -12.33 -8.65
C ARG A 930 0.52 -11.28 -9.74
N GLY A 931 -0.76 -10.99 -9.98
CA GLY A 931 -1.19 -9.99 -10.98
C GLY A 931 -0.90 -10.34 -12.46
N ILE A 932 -0.65 -11.61 -12.80
CA ILE A 932 -0.19 -11.99 -14.15
C ILE A 932 -1.39 -12.19 -15.10
N GLN A 933 -1.56 -11.30 -16.08
CA GLN A 933 -2.53 -11.43 -17.18
C GLN A 933 -1.97 -12.33 -18.30
N PRO A 934 -2.48 -13.55 -18.52
CA PRO A 934 -1.85 -14.51 -19.45
C PRO A 934 -1.94 -14.12 -20.94
N CYS A 935 -2.88 -13.25 -21.30
CA CYS A 935 -3.01 -12.72 -22.66
C CYS A 935 -1.94 -11.65 -22.94
N ASP A 936 -1.62 -10.83 -21.96
CA ASP A 936 -0.60 -9.78 -22.08
C ASP A 936 0.80 -10.39 -22.07
N ALA A 937 1.03 -11.39 -21.22
CA ALA A 937 2.24 -12.22 -21.24
C ALA A 937 2.48 -12.85 -22.63
N CYS A 938 1.43 -13.38 -23.25
CA CYS A 938 1.50 -13.95 -24.59
C CYS A 938 1.83 -12.89 -25.66
N SER A 939 1.24 -11.71 -25.55
CA SER A 939 1.43 -10.59 -26.49
C SER A 939 2.84 -10.01 -26.37
N GLY A 940 3.29 -9.79 -25.14
CA GLY A 940 4.64 -9.33 -24.83
C GLY A 940 5.71 -10.30 -25.34
N LEU A 941 5.53 -11.60 -25.09
CA LEU A 941 6.48 -12.61 -25.54
C LEU A 941 6.53 -12.75 -27.07
N GLN A 942 5.39 -12.58 -27.76
CA GLN A 942 5.34 -12.53 -29.23
C GLN A 942 6.06 -11.31 -29.78
N THR A 943 5.91 -10.16 -29.13
CA THR A 943 6.55 -8.91 -29.53
C THR A 943 8.06 -9.00 -29.33
N ALA A 944 8.51 -9.46 -28.17
CA ALA A 944 9.92 -9.67 -27.87
C ALA A 944 10.56 -10.70 -28.82
N ALA A 945 9.90 -11.83 -29.08
CA ALA A 945 10.39 -12.85 -30.02
C ALA A 945 10.54 -12.32 -31.45
N ALA A 946 9.62 -11.47 -31.91
CA ALA A 946 9.68 -10.89 -33.25
C ALA A 946 10.92 -10.00 -33.41
N ILE A 947 11.24 -9.19 -32.40
CA ILE A 947 12.43 -8.33 -32.38
C ILE A 947 13.70 -9.17 -32.28
N LEU A 948 13.77 -10.15 -31.36
CA LEU A 948 14.94 -11.00 -31.15
C LEU A 948 15.27 -11.88 -32.36
N SER A 949 14.26 -12.31 -33.11
CA SER A 949 14.45 -13.10 -34.34
C SER A 949 15.07 -12.31 -35.50
N ASP A 950 15.04 -10.97 -35.41
CA ASP A 950 15.63 -10.00 -36.34
C ASP A 950 15.68 -10.48 -37.81
N PRO A 951 14.52 -10.75 -38.45
CA PRO A 951 14.47 -11.40 -39.75
C PRO A 951 15.14 -10.59 -40.87
N ASP A 952 15.23 -9.27 -40.69
CA ASP A 952 15.84 -8.33 -41.64
C ASP A 952 17.33 -8.03 -41.30
N GLY A 953 17.83 -8.53 -40.16
CA GLY A 953 19.21 -8.37 -39.69
C GLY A 953 19.59 -6.95 -39.23
N THR A 954 18.62 -6.06 -39.07
CA THR A 954 18.85 -4.64 -38.79
C THR A 954 19.25 -4.37 -37.34
N HIS A 955 18.69 -5.12 -36.39
CA HIS A 955 18.96 -4.93 -34.96
C HIS A 955 20.31 -5.51 -34.57
N ILE A 956 20.65 -6.69 -35.09
CA ILE A 956 21.97 -7.32 -34.89
C ILE A 956 23.07 -6.46 -35.49
N ALA A 957 22.85 -5.87 -36.68
CA ALA A 957 23.83 -4.97 -37.30
C ALA A 957 24.04 -3.68 -36.50
N ALA A 958 22.97 -3.08 -35.98
CA ALA A 958 23.05 -1.89 -35.12
C ALA A 958 23.76 -2.21 -33.81
N LEU A 959 23.43 -3.35 -33.17
CA LEU A 959 24.06 -3.80 -31.94
C LEU A 959 25.55 -4.10 -32.14
N ALA A 960 25.92 -4.76 -33.23
CA ALA A 960 27.32 -4.97 -33.59
C ALA A 960 28.06 -3.65 -33.79
N GLN A 961 27.43 -2.65 -34.42
CA GLN A 961 28.02 -1.33 -34.60
C GLN A 961 28.28 -0.63 -33.25
N VAL A 962 27.28 -0.60 -32.36
CA VAL A 962 27.42 0.00 -31.02
C VAL A 962 28.50 -0.72 -30.20
N ILE A 963 28.52 -2.05 -30.20
CA ILE A 963 29.55 -2.83 -29.49
C ILE A 963 30.95 -2.50 -30.03
N ASN A 964 31.11 -2.41 -31.36
CA ASN A 964 32.40 -2.10 -31.99
C ASN A 964 32.86 -0.65 -31.74
N GLU A 965 31.99 0.27 -31.31
CA GLU A 965 32.41 1.62 -30.87
C GLU A 965 33.19 1.58 -29.55
N PHE A 966 32.94 0.57 -28.69
CA PHE A 966 33.51 0.51 -27.33
C PHE A 966 34.46 -0.68 -27.11
N ALA A 967 34.31 -1.76 -27.89
CA ALA A 967 35.08 -2.98 -27.75
C ALA A 967 35.94 -3.24 -29.01
N ALA A 968 37.24 -3.43 -28.82
CA ALA A 968 38.10 -3.97 -29.86
C ALA A 968 37.79 -5.47 -30.03
N SER A 969 37.31 -5.84 -31.22
CA SER A 969 36.59 -7.06 -31.63
C SER A 969 37.15 -8.47 -31.29
N THR A 970 38.06 -8.68 -30.34
CA THR A 970 38.70 -10.00 -30.12
C THR A 970 38.89 -10.46 -28.67
N ALA A 971 38.35 -9.76 -27.66
CA ALA A 971 38.40 -10.23 -26.26
C ALA A 971 37.00 -10.61 -25.76
N PRO A 972 36.85 -11.63 -24.88
CA PRO A 972 35.59 -11.87 -24.18
C PRO A 972 35.25 -10.61 -23.37
N MET A 973 34.03 -10.12 -23.55
CA MET A 973 33.63 -8.84 -22.97
C MET A 973 33.36 -8.98 -21.47
N SER A 974 33.85 -8.02 -20.68
CA SER A 974 33.62 -8.00 -19.22
C SER A 974 32.23 -7.49 -18.86
N GLU A 975 31.76 -7.83 -17.65
CA GLU A 975 30.48 -7.35 -17.11
C GLU A 975 30.45 -5.82 -16.98
N GLU A 976 31.53 -5.20 -16.50
CA GLU A 976 31.66 -3.74 -16.43
C GLU A 976 31.50 -3.06 -17.81
N LEU A 977 32.12 -3.62 -18.85
CA LEU A 977 32.04 -3.06 -20.21
C LEU A 977 30.65 -3.28 -20.82
N ALA A 978 30.02 -4.43 -20.58
CA ALA A 978 28.65 -4.71 -21.01
C ALA A 978 27.63 -3.76 -20.33
N SER A 979 27.82 -3.48 -19.04
CA SER A 979 27.03 -2.52 -18.28
C SER A 979 27.25 -1.08 -18.76
N TYR A 980 28.49 -0.70 -19.05
CA TYR A 980 28.82 0.60 -19.64
C TYR A 980 28.13 0.82 -20.99
N ILE A 981 28.19 -0.17 -21.89
CA ILE A 981 27.56 -0.11 -23.22
C ILE A 981 26.04 0.05 -23.07
N ALA A 982 25.40 -0.71 -22.19
CA ALA A 982 23.95 -0.59 -21.95
C ALA A 982 23.56 0.78 -21.40
N ASN A 983 24.31 1.33 -20.43
CA ASN A 983 24.07 2.67 -19.89
C ASN A 983 24.28 3.76 -20.95
N ARG A 984 25.19 3.53 -21.91
CA ARG A 984 25.36 4.45 -23.04
C ARG A 984 24.19 4.34 -24.04
N VAL A 985 23.71 3.12 -24.31
CA VAL A 985 22.51 2.89 -25.14
C VAL A 985 21.28 3.57 -24.55
N ALA A 986 21.07 3.46 -23.24
CA ALA A 986 19.95 4.10 -22.54
C ALA A 986 19.98 5.64 -22.58
N ARG A 987 21.17 6.27 -22.63
CA ARG A 987 21.30 7.74 -22.72
C ARG A 987 21.12 8.29 -24.13
N ASP A 988 21.65 7.59 -25.14
CA ASP A 988 21.75 8.14 -26.51
C ASP A 988 20.66 7.63 -27.47
N PHE A 989 19.69 6.81 -27.02
CA PHE A 989 18.71 6.17 -27.90
C PHE A 989 17.83 7.15 -28.70
N LYS A 990 17.59 8.38 -28.21
CA LYS A 990 16.83 9.43 -28.92
C LYS A 990 17.68 10.20 -29.96
N ALA A 991 19.02 10.09 -29.89
CA ALA A 991 19.93 10.90 -30.71
C ALA A 991 20.44 10.19 -31.97
N ARG A 992 20.50 8.85 -31.96
CA ARG A 992 21.06 8.03 -33.05
C ARG A 992 20.23 6.77 -33.31
N LYS A 993 19.98 6.49 -34.60
CA LYS A 993 19.13 5.36 -35.03
C LYS A 993 19.72 3.99 -34.66
N ASP A 994 21.04 3.87 -34.69
CA ASP A 994 21.84 2.72 -34.26
C ASP A 994 21.65 2.41 -32.77
N TYR A 995 21.59 3.45 -31.92
CA TYR A 995 21.38 3.32 -30.48
C TYR A 995 19.93 2.98 -30.14
N MET A 996 18.97 3.56 -30.87
CA MET A 996 17.55 3.23 -30.76
C MET A 996 17.30 1.74 -31.03
N LEU A 997 17.79 1.22 -32.16
CA LEU A 997 17.61 -0.19 -32.54
C LEU A 997 18.35 -1.17 -31.61
N ALA A 998 19.53 -0.79 -31.09
CA ALA A 998 20.24 -1.59 -30.08
C ALA A 998 19.46 -1.62 -28.75
N GLY A 999 18.86 -0.50 -28.35
CA GLY A 999 18.01 -0.41 -27.17
C GLY A 999 16.75 -1.26 -27.28
N GLU A 1000 16.07 -1.25 -28.43
CA GLU A 1000 14.91 -2.11 -28.71
C GLU A 1000 15.26 -3.60 -28.58
N TYR A 1001 16.45 -4.00 -29.05
CA TYR A 1001 16.93 -5.38 -28.94
C TYR A 1001 17.24 -5.78 -27.48
N PHE A 1002 17.77 -4.86 -26.66
CA PHE A 1002 18.01 -5.10 -25.23
C PHE A 1002 16.72 -5.19 -24.43
N GLY A 1003 15.76 -4.31 -24.69
CA GLY A 1003 14.43 -4.37 -24.09
C GLY A 1003 13.77 -5.72 -24.40
N ALA A 1004 13.77 -6.12 -25.68
CA ALA A 1004 13.21 -7.40 -26.09
C ALA A 1004 13.88 -8.61 -25.42
N LEU A 1005 15.21 -8.58 -25.21
CA LEU A 1005 15.93 -9.65 -24.49
C LEU A 1005 15.50 -9.73 -23.02
N ALA A 1006 15.44 -8.60 -22.34
CA ALA A 1006 15.05 -8.53 -20.93
C ALA A 1006 13.58 -8.93 -20.74
N ASP A 1007 12.68 -8.46 -21.61
CA ASP A 1007 11.26 -8.79 -21.61
C ASP A 1007 11.05 -10.29 -21.84
N TYR A 1008 11.75 -10.88 -22.82
CA TYR A 1008 11.62 -12.30 -23.14
C TYR A 1008 11.96 -13.19 -21.95
N VAL A 1009 13.11 -12.93 -21.30
CA VAL A 1009 13.57 -13.70 -20.13
C VAL A 1009 12.68 -13.46 -18.91
N THR A 1010 12.26 -12.21 -18.68
CA THR A 1010 11.42 -11.84 -17.54
C THR A 1010 10.02 -12.43 -17.65
N ILE A 1011 9.43 -12.44 -18.85
CA ILE A 1011 8.10 -13.04 -19.08
C ILE A 1011 8.17 -14.55 -18.89
N LEU A 1012 9.21 -15.23 -19.40
CA LEU A 1012 9.40 -16.66 -19.16
C LEU A 1012 9.52 -16.97 -17.66
N ASN A 1013 10.34 -16.22 -16.93
CA ASN A 1013 10.58 -16.49 -15.53
C ASN A 1013 9.39 -16.08 -14.63
N ARG A 1014 8.99 -14.80 -14.67
CA ARG A 1014 7.99 -14.25 -13.74
C ARG A 1014 6.57 -14.61 -14.12
N GLN A 1015 6.25 -14.61 -15.42
CA GLN A 1015 4.86 -14.73 -15.87
C GLN A 1015 4.50 -16.16 -16.29
N MET A 1016 5.47 -16.92 -16.83
CA MET A 1016 5.24 -18.32 -17.25
C MET A 1016 5.75 -19.35 -16.25
N GLY A 1017 6.51 -18.93 -15.22
CA GLY A 1017 6.93 -19.78 -14.11
C GLY A 1017 8.08 -20.73 -14.44
N PHE A 1018 8.84 -20.47 -15.51
CA PHE A 1018 10.10 -21.17 -15.78
C PHE A 1018 11.14 -20.77 -14.74
N SER A 1019 12.03 -21.69 -14.36
CA SER A 1019 13.16 -21.31 -13.51
C SER A 1019 14.04 -20.27 -14.22
N VAL A 1020 14.88 -19.57 -13.44
CA VAL A 1020 15.84 -18.62 -14.02
C VAL A 1020 16.76 -19.35 -15.01
N GLU A 1021 17.22 -20.56 -14.64
CA GLU A 1021 18.08 -21.40 -15.50
C GLU A 1021 17.36 -21.86 -16.76
N GLU A 1022 16.09 -22.27 -16.66
CA GLU A 1022 15.30 -22.68 -17.83
C GLU A 1022 15.09 -21.50 -18.79
N SER A 1023 14.76 -20.32 -18.25
CA SER A 1023 14.51 -19.11 -19.04
C SER A 1023 15.76 -18.65 -19.79
N VAL A 1024 16.92 -18.67 -19.12
CA VAL A 1024 18.22 -18.33 -19.70
C VAL A 1024 18.67 -19.39 -20.71
N GLN A 1025 18.51 -20.68 -20.41
CA GLN A 1025 18.87 -21.76 -21.32
C GLN A 1025 18.07 -21.68 -22.62
N MET A 1026 16.74 -21.50 -22.53
CA MET A 1026 15.87 -21.40 -23.69
C MET A 1026 16.21 -20.18 -24.57
N THR A 1027 16.52 -19.05 -23.94
CA THR A 1027 16.91 -17.82 -24.65
C THR A 1027 18.29 -17.98 -25.31
N THR A 1028 19.22 -18.63 -24.63
CA THR A 1028 20.57 -18.91 -25.13
C THR A 1028 20.54 -19.84 -26.34
N GLU A 1029 19.86 -20.99 -26.23
CA GLU A 1029 19.76 -21.98 -27.31
C GLU A 1029 19.11 -21.40 -28.57
N LYS A 1030 18.13 -20.50 -28.40
CA LYS A 1030 17.33 -19.98 -29.50
C LYS A 1030 17.91 -18.73 -30.18
N TYR A 1031 18.48 -17.80 -29.42
CA TYR A 1031 18.91 -16.50 -29.95
C TYR A 1031 20.41 -16.27 -29.86
N VAL A 1032 21.12 -16.89 -28.91
CA VAL A 1032 22.58 -16.69 -28.76
C VAL A 1032 23.39 -17.69 -29.58
N VAL A 1033 23.04 -18.99 -29.53
CA VAL A 1033 23.74 -20.03 -30.30
C VAL A 1033 23.76 -19.75 -31.81
N PRO A 1034 22.64 -19.36 -32.46
CA PRO A 1034 22.65 -19.05 -33.89
C PRO A 1034 23.49 -17.81 -34.26
N LEU A 1035 23.74 -16.88 -33.33
CA LEU A 1035 24.63 -15.73 -33.56
C LEU A 1035 26.09 -16.16 -33.69
N VAL A 1036 26.51 -17.15 -32.89
CA VAL A 1036 27.83 -17.77 -33.02
C VAL A 1036 27.94 -18.48 -34.38
N GLU A 1037 26.92 -19.24 -34.77
CA GLU A 1037 26.90 -19.95 -36.07
C GLU A 1037 26.88 -19.01 -37.28
N SER A 1038 26.35 -17.78 -37.13
CA SER A 1038 26.29 -16.75 -38.18
C SER A 1038 27.48 -15.77 -38.19
N GLY A 1039 28.48 -15.98 -37.33
CA GLY A 1039 29.72 -15.18 -37.30
C GLY A 1039 29.61 -13.86 -36.53
N ASN A 1040 28.58 -13.68 -35.69
CA ASN A 1040 28.38 -12.52 -34.83
C ASN A 1040 28.89 -12.77 -33.40
N GLU A 1041 30.12 -13.28 -33.27
CA GLU A 1041 30.70 -13.74 -32.00
C GLU A 1041 30.77 -12.64 -30.92
N GLY A 1042 31.03 -11.40 -31.30
CA GLY A 1042 31.04 -10.26 -30.37
C GLY A 1042 29.66 -9.93 -29.80
N VAL A 1043 28.60 -10.05 -30.61
CA VAL A 1043 27.21 -9.86 -30.17
C VAL A 1043 26.77 -11.03 -29.29
N ALA A 1044 27.15 -12.26 -29.65
CA ALA A 1044 26.88 -13.44 -28.85
C ALA A 1044 27.56 -13.38 -27.46
N SER A 1045 28.82 -12.93 -27.41
CA SER A 1045 29.55 -12.70 -26.15
C SER A 1045 28.86 -11.62 -25.31
N TYR A 1046 28.32 -10.57 -25.94
CA TYR A 1046 27.56 -9.54 -25.25
C TYR A 1046 26.25 -10.06 -24.65
N MET A 1047 25.47 -10.79 -25.43
CA MET A 1047 24.21 -11.36 -24.94
C MET A 1047 24.43 -12.37 -23.82
N ALA A 1048 25.51 -13.16 -23.88
CA ALA A 1048 25.85 -14.11 -22.82
C ALA A 1048 26.09 -13.40 -21.47
N VAL A 1049 26.88 -12.33 -21.45
CA VAL A 1049 27.15 -11.55 -20.22
C VAL A 1049 25.88 -10.88 -19.70
N ARG A 1050 25.02 -10.37 -20.59
CA ARG A 1050 23.75 -9.74 -20.18
C ARG A 1050 22.73 -10.74 -19.65
N LEU A 1051 22.68 -11.95 -20.21
CA LEU A 1051 21.83 -13.02 -19.70
C LEU A 1051 22.30 -13.50 -18.33
N ASP A 1052 23.61 -13.53 -18.10
CA ASP A 1052 24.20 -13.85 -16.80
C ASP A 1052 23.83 -12.80 -15.75
N ALA A 1053 23.99 -11.51 -16.07
CA ALA A 1053 23.57 -10.41 -15.19
C ALA A 1053 22.06 -10.41 -14.90
N LEU A 1054 21.23 -10.69 -15.91
CA LEU A 1054 19.78 -10.86 -15.74
C LEU A 1054 19.44 -12.06 -14.86
N SER A 1055 20.21 -13.15 -14.97
CA SER A 1055 20.04 -14.33 -14.15
C SER A 1055 20.30 -14.04 -12.67
N VAL A 1056 21.37 -13.29 -12.37
CA VAL A 1056 21.70 -12.85 -11.01
C VAL A 1056 20.58 -11.95 -10.46
N PHE A 1057 20.15 -10.95 -11.24
CA PHE A 1057 19.08 -10.02 -10.85
C PHE A 1057 17.74 -10.74 -10.57
N LEU A 1058 17.31 -11.64 -11.46
CA LEU A 1058 16.08 -12.42 -11.29
C LEU A 1058 16.18 -13.38 -10.11
N THR A 1059 17.35 -13.96 -9.85
CA THR A 1059 17.59 -14.85 -8.71
C THR A 1059 17.47 -14.10 -7.39
N VAL A 1060 18.08 -12.90 -7.27
CA VAL A 1060 17.97 -12.02 -6.09
C VAL A 1060 16.50 -11.64 -5.82
N LEU A 1061 15.74 -11.29 -6.87
CA LEU A 1061 14.34 -10.93 -6.74
C LEU A 1061 13.44 -12.11 -6.33
N THR A 1062 13.74 -13.33 -6.79
CA THR A 1062 12.99 -14.52 -6.34
C THR A 1062 13.28 -14.92 -4.90
N LEU A 1063 14.44 -14.53 -4.34
CA LEU A 1063 14.80 -14.72 -2.93
C LEU A 1063 14.09 -13.71 -2.02
N ASN A 1064 13.94 -12.46 -2.46
CA ASN A 1064 13.26 -11.41 -1.69
C ASN A 1064 11.73 -11.59 -1.59
N GLN A 1065 11.11 -12.47 -2.38
CA GLN A 1065 9.67 -12.77 -2.28
C GLN A 1065 9.32 -13.90 -1.29
N VAL A 1066 10.29 -14.38 -0.51
CA VAL A 1066 10.07 -15.41 0.54
C VAL A 1066 10.14 -14.81 1.96
N ASN A 1067 10.38 -13.50 2.11
CA ASN A 1067 10.25 -12.79 3.38
C ASN A 1067 8.99 -11.92 3.38
#